data_AF-A0A2V8EGD1-F1
#
_entry.id   AF-A0A2V8EGD1-F1
#
_cell.length_a   1.000
_cell.length_b   1.000
_cell.length_c   1.000
_cell.angle_alpha   90.00
_cell.angle_beta   90.00
_cell.angle_gamma   90.00
#
_symmetry.space_group_name_H-M   'P 1'
#
loop_
_entity.id
_entity.type
_entity.pdbx_description
1 polymer ?
#
loop_
_entity_poly.entity_id
_entity_poly.type
_entity_poly.pdbx_seq_one_letter_code
_entity_poly.pdbx_strand_id
1 'polypeptide(L)'
;MAPTTPAGDSWRPLGLVLVAALGFSGALAYGSLRVRTPHRPETAHAERPIQVADGGFVSSDTCRACHPGQYASWHRSYHRTMTAVATPTSVLASFDRVRVDQVNGRPMFLERRGDELWAEIDEPDWDGQGDAPPRIRRQVVLTTGSHHQQIYWYATGHGRLLGQLPAIQLAAERRWVPRRSAVMHPPDVPLVSESGSWNGICVQCHTTNGRPEFSTPFGAENLFVQTIDTRAVEFGIACESCHGPANEHVAANRSPLRRYGLHLTRTPDPTIVEPRRLDVHRSSEVCGQCHGLWEYYDEAAERQANSEGLPYRPGDQLTKTRFIVQPTLNLDSPTLKRLLKEDPNFVSDIFWKDGMVRATGREYNGLIDSPCYKNAVEGARTLSCMSCHAMHKPSGDPRALDSWADDQLKSEALGNDACLQCHGSLRDTVTAHTRHRADSVGSSCYNCHMPHTTYGLLKTIRSHQINSPSVQATLDTGRPNACNLCHLDKTLEWTSRYLDQWYRIPPPPALGSDERSVAASILVLFRGDAGQRAIIAQALGWAPAQQTAGTDWMAPFLSLLLTDPYDAVRYIAGRSLKTLPGYESFPYDFVASPDQRIVMRRRALDAWRDGGSAPGHRGEAALLFNPDGTFIAEQVTRLSAQRNNRRVFYRE
;
A
#
# COMPACT_ATOMS: atom_id res chain seq x y z
N MET A 1 37.44 30.29 78.77
CA MET A 1 38.85 29.89 78.94
C MET A 1 39.11 28.71 78.02
N ALA A 2 39.93 28.93 76.99
CA ALA A 2 40.69 27.87 76.32
C ALA A 2 41.73 27.28 77.33
N PRO A 3 42.38 26.10 77.13
CA PRO A 3 42.87 25.66 75.81
C PRO A 3 42.95 24.13 75.51
N THR A 4 42.95 23.85 74.19
CA THR A 4 43.81 22.94 73.38
C THR A 4 44.27 21.54 73.87
N THR A 5 43.75 20.49 73.20
CA THR A 5 44.38 19.37 72.40
C THR A 5 45.87 18.97 72.61
N PRO A 6 46.39 17.77 72.20
CA PRO A 6 45.87 16.80 71.18
C PRO A 6 46.12 15.26 71.37
N ALA A 7 45.54 14.49 70.43
CA ALA A 7 46.01 13.29 69.71
C ALA A 7 46.13 11.90 70.39
N GLY A 8 45.49 10.92 69.74
CA GLY A 8 45.73 9.48 69.89
C GLY A 8 44.81 8.65 69.00
N ASP A 9 45.42 7.93 68.04
CA ASP A 9 44.85 7.08 66.98
C ASP A 9 43.65 6.18 67.32
N SER A 10 42.74 6.01 66.35
CA SER A 10 42.11 4.71 66.12
C SER A 10 41.62 4.53 64.68
N TRP A 11 42.25 3.59 63.99
CA TRP A 11 41.83 3.04 62.71
C TRP A 11 40.58 2.15 62.88
N ARG A 12 39.65 2.23 61.89
CA ARG A 12 38.52 1.32 61.56
C ARG A 12 37.28 1.41 62.48
N PRO A 13 36.07 1.60 61.90
CA PRO A 13 35.49 0.66 60.93
C PRO A 13 34.76 1.34 59.76
N LEU A 14 35.40 1.41 58.59
CA LEU A 14 34.72 1.75 57.33
C LEU A 14 34.45 0.50 56.44
N GLY A 15 34.75 -0.69 56.94
CA GLY A 15 34.65 -1.95 56.18
C GLY A 15 33.29 -2.66 56.23
N LEU A 16 32.39 -2.29 57.14
CA LEU A 16 31.12 -3.02 57.34
C LEU A 16 29.90 -2.38 56.66
N VAL A 17 29.97 -1.09 56.28
CA VAL A 17 28.87 -0.41 55.57
C VAL A 17 28.92 -0.64 54.05
N LEU A 18 30.11 -0.88 53.49
CA LEU A 18 30.29 -1.13 52.04
C LEU A 18 29.87 -2.54 51.60
N VAL A 19 29.88 -3.54 52.48
CA VAL A 19 29.47 -4.91 52.12
C VAL A 19 27.94 -5.06 52.14
N ALA A 20 27.23 -4.34 53.00
CA ALA A 20 25.77 -4.35 53.03
C ALA A 20 25.14 -3.61 51.82
N ALA A 21 25.76 -2.52 51.35
CA ALA A 21 25.28 -1.78 50.17
C ALA A 21 25.51 -2.54 48.85
N LEU A 22 26.58 -3.34 48.74
CA LEU A 22 26.81 -4.21 47.59
C LEU A 22 25.92 -5.47 47.60
N GLY A 23 25.60 -6.00 48.79
CA GLY A 23 24.67 -7.13 48.93
C GLY A 23 23.22 -6.78 48.57
N PHE A 24 22.74 -5.59 48.95
CA PHE A 24 21.38 -5.16 48.65
C PHE A 24 21.20 -4.71 47.19
N SER A 25 22.26 -4.16 46.57
CA SER A 25 22.29 -3.84 45.14
C SER A 25 22.36 -5.11 44.26
N GLY A 26 23.04 -6.15 44.74
CA GLY A 26 23.09 -7.47 44.08
C GLY A 26 21.75 -8.22 44.15
N ALA A 27 21.03 -8.13 45.27
CA ALA A 27 19.72 -8.78 45.43
C ALA A 27 18.60 -8.12 44.60
N LEU A 28 18.63 -6.78 44.43
CA LEU A 28 17.71 -6.06 43.54
C LEU A 28 18.07 -6.22 42.05
N ALA A 29 19.35 -6.42 41.72
CA ALA A 29 19.78 -6.79 40.37
C ALA A 29 19.43 -8.26 40.01
N TYR A 30 19.31 -9.16 40.99
CA TYR A 30 18.89 -10.54 40.75
C TYR A 30 17.36 -10.70 40.68
N GLY A 31 16.59 -9.88 41.41
CA GLY A 31 15.12 -9.86 41.37
C GLY A 31 14.50 -9.20 40.12
N SER A 32 15.32 -8.60 39.26
CA SER A 32 14.93 -8.02 37.96
C SER A 32 15.40 -8.84 36.77
N LEU A 33 15.74 -10.13 36.99
CA LEU A 33 15.57 -11.16 35.98
C LEU A 33 14.09 -11.18 35.60
N ARG A 34 13.71 -10.28 34.68
CA ARG A 34 12.58 -10.50 33.78
C ARG A 34 12.70 -11.95 33.39
N VAL A 35 11.67 -12.73 33.66
CA VAL A 35 11.47 -14.03 33.02
C VAL A 35 11.46 -13.72 31.52
N ARG A 36 12.65 -13.68 30.91
CA ARG A 36 12.82 -13.75 29.48
C ARG A 36 12.38 -15.16 29.20
N THR A 37 11.15 -15.29 28.71
CA THR A 37 10.71 -16.49 28.01
C THR A 37 11.90 -16.94 27.14
N PRO A 38 12.40 -18.18 27.31
CA PRO A 38 13.55 -18.64 26.54
C PRO A 38 13.28 -18.39 25.06
N HIS A 39 14.20 -17.70 24.38
CA HIS A 39 14.09 -17.51 22.93
C HIS A 39 14.13 -18.91 22.30
N ARG A 40 12.98 -19.38 21.81
CA ARG A 40 12.91 -20.65 21.09
C ARG A 40 13.61 -20.46 19.75
N PRO A 41 14.53 -21.36 19.37
CA PRO A 41 15.17 -21.27 18.07
C PRO A 41 14.12 -21.36 16.96
N GLU A 42 14.31 -20.65 15.85
CA GLU A 42 13.36 -20.63 14.73
C GLU A 42 12.99 -22.04 14.25
N THR A 43 13.96 -22.98 14.24
CA THR A 43 13.75 -24.38 13.86
C THR A 43 12.80 -25.16 14.77
N ALA A 44 12.53 -24.70 15.99
CA ALA A 44 11.57 -25.32 16.90
C ALA A 44 10.11 -25.00 16.55
N HIS A 45 9.86 -24.07 15.62
CA HIS A 45 8.51 -23.73 15.17
C HIS A 45 8.11 -24.61 13.98
N ALA A 46 7.27 -25.61 14.23
CA ALA A 46 6.73 -26.50 13.20
C ALA A 46 5.50 -25.92 12.47
N GLU A 47 4.72 -25.09 13.17
CA GLU A 47 3.37 -24.65 12.75
C GLU A 47 3.33 -23.27 12.09
N ARG A 48 4.50 -22.64 11.88
CA ARG A 48 4.59 -21.35 11.17
C ARG A 48 5.83 -21.32 10.28
N PRO A 49 5.84 -20.50 9.23
CA PRO A 49 7.06 -20.13 8.51
C PRO A 49 8.15 -19.65 9.46
N ILE A 50 9.41 -19.87 9.09
CA ILE A 50 10.57 -19.58 9.95
C ILE A 50 11.61 -18.72 9.26
N GLN A 51 12.46 -18.10 10.07
CA GLN A 51 13.64 -17.36 9.62
C GLN A 51 14.89 -18.24 9.67
N VAL A 52 15.60 -18.37 8.55
CA VAL A 52 16.85 -19.12 8.41
C VAL A 52 17.83 -18.32 7.57
N ALA A 53 18.90 -17.84 8.20
CA ALA A 53 20.01 -17.22 7.48
C ALA A 53 20.84 -18.30 6.78
N ASP A 54 20.89 -18.28 5.46
CA ASP A 54 21.74 -19.13 4.62
C ASP A 54 22.14 -18.38 3.33
N GLY A 55 22.77 -19.04 2.36
CA GLY A 55 23.01 -18.43 1.03
C GLY A 55 23.85 -17.16 1.02
N GLY A 56 24.66 -16.93 2.06
CA GLY A 56 25.46 -15.71 2.23
C GLY A 56 24.72 -14.54 2.89
N PHE A 57 23.48 -14.73 3.32
CA PHE A 57 22.72 -13.75 4.08
C PHE A 57 23.09 -13.78 5.58
N VAL A 58 23.04 -12.62 6.24
CA VAL A 58 23.52 -12.45 7.64
C VAL A 58 22.53 -11.73 8.57
N SER A 59 21.32 -11.41 8.10
CA SER A 59 20.29 -10.65 8.81
C SER A 59 20.65 -9.19 9.11
N SER A 60 19.62 -8.32 9.15
CA SER A 60 19.72 -6.90 9.44
C SER A 60 20.38 -6.59 10.79
N ASP A 61 20.27 -7.48 11.77
CA ASP A 61 20.87 -7.27 13.10
C ASP A 61 22.39 -7.16 13.05
N THR A 62 23.03 -7.84 12.08
CA THR A 62 24.47 -7.74 11.83
C THR A 62 24.86 -6.34 11.35
N CYS A 63 23.98 -5.64 10.65
CA CYS A 63 24.24 -4.32 10.07
C CYS A 63 24.26 -3.19 11.11
N ARG A 64 23.53 -3.36 12.22
CA ARG A 64 23.25 -2.30 13.21
C ARG A 64 24.50 -1.65 13.80
N ALA A 65 25.54 -2.43 14.09
CA ALA A 65 26.74 -1.93 14.74
C ALA A 65 27.55 -0.96 13.86
N CYS A 66 27.58 -1.22 12.54
CA CYS A 66 28.29 -0.39 11.57
C CYS A 66 27.40 0.73 10.99
N HIS A 67 26.10 0.49 10.88
CA HIS A 67 25.12 1.40 10.24
C HIS A 67 23.96 1.79 11.16
N PRO A 68 24.22 2.39 12.34
CA PRO A 68 23.18 2.65 13.33
C PRO A 68 22.09 3.62 12.84
N GLY A 69 22.46 4.61 12.02
CA GLY A 69 21.50 5.59 11.46
C GLY A 69 20.55 4.97 10.44
N GLN A 70 21.11 4.22 9.47
CA GLN A 70 20.33 3.51 8.46
C GLN A 70 19.42 2.47 9.13
N TYR A 71 19.97 1.67 10.05
CA TYR A 71 19.20 0.69 10.83
C TYR A 71 18.05 1.35 11.59
N ALA A 72 18.28 2.47 12.28
CA ALA A 72 17.23 3.16 13.02
C ALA A 72 16.09 3.63 12.10
N SER A 73 16.41 4.20 10.93
CA SER A 73 15.41 4.65 9.95
C SER A 73 14.66 3.49 9.29
N TRP A 74 15.36 2.41 8.91
CA TRP A 74 14.75 1.20 8.36
C TRP A 74 13.85 0.52 9.39
N HIS A 75 14.29 0.37 10.64
CA HIS A 75 13.51 -0.28 11.69
C HIS A 75 12.22 0.48 12.02
N ARG A 76 12.13 1.78 11.71
CA ARG A 76 10.89 2.57 11.83
C ARG A 76 9.99 2.49 10.58
N SER A 77 10.51 2.00 9.45
CA SER A 77 9.76 1.92 8.20
C SER A 77 8.78 0.75 8.16
N TYR A 78 7.77 0.87 7.29
CA TYR A 78 6.80 -0.18 7.04
C TYR A 78 7.35 -1.34 6.20
N HIS A 79 8.47 -1.16 5.49
CA HIS A 79 9.21 -2.25 4.87
C HIS A 79 9.59 -3.31 5.90
N ARG A 80 10.19 -2.89 7.03
CA ARG A 80 10.62 -3.78 8.12
C ARG A 80 9.45 -4.54 8.77
N THR A 81 8.26 -3.95 8.83
CA THR A 81 7.09 -4.56 9.46
C THR A 81 6.12 -5.21 8.47
N MET A 82 6.43 -5.22 7.17
CA MET A 82 5.49 -5.68 6.14
C MET A 82 5.01 -7.09 6.40
N THR A 83 5.91 -8.00 6.82
CA THR A 83 5.54 -9.21 7.55
C THR A 83 6.24 -9.22 8.90
N ALA A 84 5.54 -9.62 9.95
CA ALA A 84 6.12 -9.78 11.28
C ALA A 84 5.50 -10.97 12.01
N VAL A 85 6.24 -11.53 12.97
CA VAL A 85 5.67 -12.48 13.93
C VAL A 85 4.56 -11.79 14.72
N ALA A 86 3.41 -12.45 14.84
CA ALA A 86 2.27 -11.93 15.58
C ALA A 86 2.55 -12.04 17.08
N THR A 87 2.56 -10.89 17.75
CA THR A 87 2.78 -10.74 19.19
C THR A 87 1.85 -9.64 19.69
N PRO A 88 1.58 -9.54 21.00
CA PRO A 88 0.79 -8.46 21.56
C PRO A 88 1.31 -7.04 21.25
N THR A 89 2.59 -6.92 20.86
CA THR A 89 3.22 -5.65 20.49
C THR A 89 3.31 -5.39 18.99
N SER A 90 3.09 -6.40 18.14
CA SER A 90 3.12 -6.25 16.67
C SER A 90 1.74 -6.21 16.03
N VAL A 91 0.69 -6.62 16.76
CA VAL A 91 -0.70 -6.50 16.29
C VAL A 91 -1.28 -5.12 16.55
N LEU A 92 -2.07 -4.63 15.60
CA LEU A 92 -2.78 -3.36 15.67
C LEU A 92 -4.08 -3.46 16.47
N ALA A 93 -4.74 -4.61 16.40
CA ALA A 93 -5.99 -4.88 17.10
C ALA A 93 -5.77 -5.53 18.48
N SER A 94 -6.71 -5.30 19.40
CA SER A 94 -6.76 -6.05 20.66
C SER A 94 -7.21 -7.48 20.42
N PHE A 95 -6.58 -8.42 21.13
CA PHE A 95 -6.98 -9.83 21.22
C PHE A 95 -7.50 -10.17 22.63
N ASP A 96 -7.68 -9.21 23.53
CA ASP A 96 -8.23 -9.49 24.86
C ASP A 96 -9.75 -9.68 24.81
N ARG A 97 -10.18 -10.93 24.56
CA ARG A 97 -11.58 -11.38 24.58
C ARG A 97 -12.48 -10.52 23.68
N VAL A 98 -12.03 -10.29 22.45
CA VAL A 98 -12.72 -9.45 21.47
C VAL A 98 -13.66 -10.30 20.63
N ARG A 99 -14.91 -9.86 20.49
CA ARG A 99 -15.87 -10.40 19.52
C ARG A 99 -15.88 -9.49 18.29
N VAL A 100 -15.76 -10.07 17.11
CA VAL A 100 -15.81 -9.38 15.82
C VAL A 100 -17.00 -9.88 15.02
N ASP A 101 -18.02 -9.04 14.91
CA ASP A 101 -19.24 -9.35 14.15
C ASP A 101 -19.11 -9.03 12.65
N GLN A 102 -18.13 -8.21 12.28
CA GLN A 102 -17.89 -7.77 10.90
C GLN A 102 -17.09 -8.82 10.11
N VAL A 103 -17.62 -10.03 10.03
CA VAL A 103 -17.08 -11.16 9.28
C VAL A 103 -18.18 -11.80 8.44
N ASN A 104 -17.79 -12.51 7.38
CA ASN A 104 -18.71 -13.41 6.68
C ASN A 104 -18.92 -14.68 7.53
N GLY A 105 -20.17 -15.05 7.80
CA GLY A 105 -20.51 -16.20 8.65
C GLY A 105 -20.75 -15.80 10.10
N ARG A 106 -20.45 -16.71 11.04
CA ARG A 106 -20.65 -16.44 12.48
C ARG A 106 -19.51 -15.55 13.02
N PRO A 107 -19.75 -14.76 14.09
CA PRO A 107 -18.75 -13.88 14.67
C PRO A 107 -17.43 -14.59 14.99
N MET A 108 -16.33 -13.88 14.78
CA MET A 108 -14.99 -14.32 15.19
C MET A 108 -14.73 -13.92 16.64
N PHE A 109 -14.06 -14.78 17.41
CA PHE A 109 -13.62 -14.46 18.77
C PHE A 109 -12.10 -14.47 18.88
N LEU A 110 -11.52 -13.43 19.45
CA LEU A 110 -10.09 -13.26 19.62
C LEU A 110 -9.72 -13.36 21.10
N GLU A 111 -8.68 -14.13 21.41
CA GLU A 111 -8.19 -14.32 22.77
C GLU A 111 -6.67 -14.20 22.84
N ARG A 112 -6.18 -13.46 23.83
CA ARG A 112 -4.77 -13.36 24.19
C ARG A 112 -4.48 -14.30 25.35
N ARG A 113 -3.45 -15.13 25.21
CA ARG A 113 -2.96 -16.08 26.22
C ARG A 113 -1.47 -15.83 26.47
N GLY A 114 -1.17 -14.98 27.44
CA GLY A 114 0.20 -14.50 27.64
C GLY A 114 0.72 -13.75 26.41
N ASP A 115 1.70 -14.32 25.73
CA ASP A 115 2.27 -13.77 24.48
C ASP A 115 1.65 -14.38 23.21
N GLU A 116 0.75 -15.35 23.33
CA GLU A 116 0.07 -15.97 22.20
C GLU A 116 -1.25 -15.29 21.88
N LEU A 117 -1.58 -15.27 20.59
CA LEU A 117 -2.79 -14.70 20.05
C LEU A 117 -3.59 -15.82 19.38
N TRP A 118 -4.87 -15.92 19.70
CA TRP A 118 -5.74 -17.01 19.25
C TRP A 118 -7.02 -16.44 18.65
N ALA A 119 -7.55 -17.12 17.64
CA ALA A 119 -8.83 -16.82 17.05
C ALA A 119 -9.70 -18.07 17.00
N GLU A 120 -10.99 -17.91 17.28
CA GLU A 120 -12.03 -18.87 16.97
C GLU A 120 -12.87 -18.35 15.80
N ILE A 121 -12.96 -19.15 14.74
CA ILE A 121 -13.57 -18.79 13.46
C ILE A 121 -14.36 -19.98 12.89
N ASP A 122 -15.19 -19.71 11.89
CA ASP A 122 -15.73 -20.77 11.01
C ASP A 122 -14.58 -21.35 10.16
N GLU A 123 -14.52 -22.68 9.98
CA GLU A 123 -13.52 -23.36 9.14
C GLU A 123 -13.61 -22.87 7.68
N PRO A 124 -12.62 -22.09 7.19
CA PRO A 124 -12.70 -21.51 5.85
C PRO A 124 -12.58 -22.54 4.73
N ASP A 125 -11.93 -23.68 5.00
CA ASP A 125 -11.71 -24.78 4.03
C ASP A 125 -12.80 -25.87 4.11
N TRP A 126 -13.97 -25.55 4.69
CA TRP A 126 -15.08 -26.49 4.82
C TRP A 126 -15.66 -26.89 3.45
N ASP A 127 -15.87 -28.20 3.26
CA ASP A 127 -16.32 -28.81 2.01
C ASP A 127 -17.84 -28.70 1.75
N GLY A 128 -18.58 -28.03 2.65
CA GLY A 128 -20.02 -27.88 2.57
C GLY A 128 -20.81 -29.05 3.15
N GLN A 129 -20.17 -30.07 3.75
CA GLN A 129 -20.88 -31.19 4.37
C GLN A 129 -21.41 -30.82 5.77
N GLY A 130 -22.73 -30.91 5.94
CA GLY A 130 -23.45 -30.58 7.18
C GLY A 130 -24.23 -29.27 7.09
N ASP A 131 -24.86 -28.86 8.20
CA ASP A 131 -25.76 -27.70 8.23
C ASP A 131 -25.03 -26.34 8.31
N ALA A 132 -23.78 -26.34 8.78
CA ALA A 132 -22.94 -25.15 8.91
C ALA A 132 -21.45 -25.53 8.99
N PRO A 133 -20.51 -24.62 8.65
CA PRO A 133 -19.10 -24.85 8.86
C PRO A 133 -18.80 -25.20 10.32
N PRO A 134 -17.84 -26.09 10.64
CA PRO A 134 -17.41 -26.28 12.02
C PRO A 134 -16.69 -25.03 12.56
N ARG A 135 -16.66 -24.88 13.89
CA ARG A 135 -15.85 -23.85 14.56
C ARG A 135 -14.46 -24.41 14.83
N ILE A 136 -13.44 -23.66 14.42
CA ILE A 136 -12.05 -23.99 14.71
C ILE A 136 -11.41 -22.92 15.57
N ARG A 137 -10.43 -23.36 16.36
CA ARG A 137 -9.59 -22.48 17.15
C ARG A 137 -8.15 -22.61 16.67
N ARG A 138 -7.52 -21.50 16.30
CA ARG A 138 -6.16 -21.46 15.75
C ARG A 138 -5.33 -20.33 16.33
N GLN A 139 -4.03 -20.53 16.43
CA GLN A 139 -3.08 -19.51 16.86
C GLN A 139 -2.77 -18.58 15.69
N VAL A 140 -2.86 -17.27 15.92
CA VAL A 140 -2.38 -16.24 14.99
C VAL A 140 -0.87 -16.10 15.18
N VAL A 141 -0.11 -16.36 14.12
CA VAL A 141 1.35 -16.53 14.18
C VAL A 141 2.12 -15.48 13.39
N LEU A 142 1.54 -14.93 12.32
CA LEU A 142 2.13 -13.84 11.54
C LEU A 142 1.11 -12.73 11.28
N THR A 143 1.62 -11.55 10.95
CA THR A 143 0.85 -10.43 10.41
C THR A 143 1.47 -9.95 9.11
N THR A 144 0.65 -9.48 8.17
CA THR A 144 1.11 -8.71 7.00
C THR A 144 0.41 -7.36 6.97
N GLY A 145 1.11 -6.26 6.81
CA GLY A 145 0.45 -4.95 6.79
C GLY A 145 1.34 -3.73 6.68
N SER A 146 0.69 -2.60 6.38
CA SER A 146 1.29 -1.27 6.27
C SER A 146 0.67 -0.32 7.32
N HIS A 147 0.93 0.98 7.23
CA HIS A 147 0.22 1.97 8.05
C HIS A 147 -1.28 2.11 7.75
N HIS A 148 -1.80 1.42 6.73
CA HIS A 148 -3.21 1.52 6.34
C HIS A 148 -4.06 0.38 6.87
N GLN A 149 -3.54 -0.84 6.85
CA GLN A 149 -4.27 -2.03 7.25
C GLN A 149 -3.33 -3.15 7.69
N GLN A 150 -3.83 -4.05 8.54
CA GLN A 150 -3.11 -5.25 8.96
C GLN A 150 -3.97 -6.51 8.78
N ILE A 151 -3.37 -7.49 8.13
CA ILE A 151 -3.84 -8.85 7.91
C ILE A 151 -3.21 -9.76 8.96
N TYR A 152 -3.95 -10.79 9.38
CA TYR A 152 -3.54 -11.73 10.42
C TYR A 152 -3.60 -13.16 9.88
N TRP A 153 -2.50 -13.89 10.08
CA TRP A 153 -2.33 -15.25 9.58
C TRP A 153 -2.29 -16.24 10.75
N TYR A 154 -3.10 -17.29 10.67
CA TYR A 154 -3.14 -18.36 11.65
C TYR A 154 -2.44 -19.62 11.13
N ALA A 155 -1.86 -20.39 12.05
CA ALA A 155 -1.31 -21.71 11.76
C ALA A 155 -2.45 -22.71 11.47
N THR A 156 -2.44 -23.41 10.35
CA THR A 156 -3.55 -24.33 10.02
C THR A 156 -3.50 -25.64 10.80
N GLY A 157 -2.31 -26.05 11.27
CA GLY A 157 -2.05 -27.38 11.81
C GLY A 157 -1.36 -28.33 10.83
N HIS A 158 -1.11 -27.89 9.58
CA HIS A 158 -0.54 -28.70 8.50
C HIS A 158 0.83 -28.15 8.07
N GLY A 159 1.89 -28.63 8.73
CA GLY A 159 3.25 -28.11 8.51
C GLY A 159 3.30 -26.60 8.75
N ARG A 160 3.93 -25.85 7.84
CA ARG A 160 4.06 -24.39 7.94
C ARG A 160 3.00 -23.62 7.14
N LEU A 161 1.90 -24.29 6.78
CA LEU A 161 0.79 -23.68 6.06
C LEU A 161 0.07 -22.65 6.92
N LEU A 162 -0.19 -21.48 6.34
CA LEU A 162 -0.96 -20.42 6.97
C LEU A 162 -2.34 -20.27 6.35
N GLY A 163 -3.33 -19.99 7.18
CA GLY A 163 -4.65 -19.49 6.78
C GLY A 163 -4.82 -18.03 7.20
N GLN A 164 -5.75 -17.31 6.57
CA GLN A 164 -6.03 -15.91 6.90
C GLN A 164 -7.30 -15.77 7.74
N LEU A 165 -7.28 -14.89 8.75
CA LEU A 165 -8.52 -14.50 9.42
C LEU A 165 -9.54 -13.88 8.42
N PRO A 166 -10.86 -14.08 8.66
CA PRO A 166 -11.93 -13.63 7.76
C PRO A 166 -12.15 -12.10 7.77
N ALA A 167 -11.48 -11.38 8.66
CA ALA A 167 -11.48 -9.93 8.74
C ALA A 167 -10.07 -9.38 8.87
N ILE A 168 -9.92 -8.10 8.53
CA ILE A 168 -8.67 -7.35 8.66
C ILE A 168 -8.90 -6.09 9.49
N GLN A 169 -7.84 -5.49 10.00
CA GLN A 169 -7.91 -4.25 10.78
C GLN A 169 -7.52 -3.05 9.93
N LEU A 170 -8.43 -2.09 9.75
CA LEU A 170 -8.12 -0.78 9.17
C LEU A 170 -7.51 0.12 10.23
N ALA A 171 -6.36 0.73 9.93
CA ALA A 171 -5.57 1.46 10.90
C ALA A 171 -6.16 2.83 11.26
N ALA A 172 -6.60 3.59 10.25
CA ALA A 172 -7.13 4.94 10.46
C ALA A 172 -8.44 4.93 11.27
N GLU A 173 -9.31 3.96 11.02
CA GLU A 173 -10.60 3.79 11.69
C GLU A 173 -10.50 2.93 12.96
N ARG A 174 -9.36 2.26 13.18
CA ARG A 174 -9.15 1.23 14.22
C ARG A 174 -10.30 0.22 14.25
N ARG A 175 -10.70 -0.24 13.08
CA ARG A 175 -11.93 -1.02 12.89
C ARG A 175 -11.66 -2.31 12.13
N TRP A 176 -12.31 -3.38 12.57
CA TRP A 176 -12.42 -4.63 11.84
C TRP A 176 -13.41 -4.51 10.68
N VAL A 177 -13.01 -5.02 9.52
CA VAL A 177 -13.86 -5.14 8.33
C VAL A 177 -13.70 -6.53 7.72
N PRO A 178 -14.74 -7.09 7.08
CA PRO A 178 -14.60 -8.35 6.37
C PRO A 178 -13.49 -8.24 5.32
N ARG A 179 -12.71 -9.31 5.11
CA ARG A 179 -11.60 -9.30 4.14
C ARG A 179 -12.05 -8.83 2.75
N ARG A 180 -13.21 -9.30 2.26
CA ARG A 180 -13.76 -8.88 0.96
C ARG A 180 -13.93 -7.37 0.83
N SER A 181 -14.11 -6.69 1.95
CA SER A 181 -14.39 -5.27 2.03
C SER A 181 -13.13 -4.41 2.02
N ALA A 182 -11.94 -5.02 2.09
CA ALA A 182 -10.63 -4.36 2.05
C ALA A 182 -10.09 -4.10 0.64
N VAL A 183 -10.61 -4.85 -0.33
CA VAL A 183 -10.19 -4.82 -1.73
C VAL A 183 -11.37 -4.47 -2.62
N MET A 184 -11.10 -4.15 -3.89
CA MET A 184 -12.17 -3.98 -4.88
C MET A 184 -12.70 -5.36 -5.28
N HIS A 185 -13.50 -5.98 -4.41
CA HIS A 185 -14.05 -7.33 -4.64
C HIS A 185 -15.44 -7.27 -5.27
N PRO A 186 -15.73 -8.05 -6.32
CA PRO A 186 -17.07 -8.19 -6.87
C PRO A 186 -18.10 -8.68 -5.82
N PRO A 187 -19.35 -8.20 -5.86
CA PRO A 187 -20.38 -8.58 -4.90
C PRO A 187 -20.82 -10.05 -5.02
N ASP A 188 -20.79 -10.59 -6.24
CA ASP A 188 -21.31 -11.88 -6.69
C ASP A 188 -20.26 -13.00 -6.68
N VAL A 189 -18.99 -12.67 -6.52
CA VAL A 189 -17.92 -13.65 -6.37
C VAL A 189 -17.86 -14.09 -4.91
N PRO A 190 -17.96 -15.40 -4.60
CA PRO A 190 -17.78 -15.91 -3.26
C PRO A 190 -16.38 -15.61 -2.72
N LEU A 191 -16.28 -15.47 -1.39
CA LEU A 191 -14.99 -15.50 -0.72
C LEU A 191 -14.44 -16.92 -0.81
N VAL A 192 -13.27 -17.07 -1.39
CA VAL A 192 -12.49 -18.31 -1.34
C VAL A 192 -11.61 -18.29 -0.10
N SER A 193 -11.26 -19.49 0.38
CA SER A 193 -10.23 -19.63 1.41
C SER A 193 -8.90 -19.09 0.91
N GLU A 194 -8.11 -18.58 1.84
CA GLU A 194 -6.83 -17.93 1.60
C GLU A 194 -5.70 -18.70 2.30
N SER A 195 -6.00 -19.94 2.66
CA SER A 195 -5.02 -20.94 3.06
C SER A 195 -3.96 -21.06 1.97
N GLY A 196 -2.70 -20.92 2.37
CA GLY A 196 -1.54 -21.00 1.47
C GLY A 196 -1.22 -19.72 0.69
N SER A 197 -2.11 -18.70 0.65
CA SER A 197 -1.84 -17.46 -0.08
C SER A 197 -0.58 -16.75 0.43
N TRP A 198 -0.35 -16.70 1.74
CA TRP A 198 0.88 -16.12 2.28
C TRP A 198 2.12 -16.91 1.83
N ASN A 199 2.04 -18.24 1.92
CA ASN A 199 3.13 -19.16 1.61
C ASN A 199 3.52 -19.15 0.12
N GLY A 200 2.54 -19.15 -0.78
CA GLY A 200 2.77 -19.22 -2.23
C GLY A 200 3.04 -17.86 -2.88
N ILE A 201 2.36 -16.81 -2.41
CA ILE A 201 2.33 -15.50 -3.07
C ILE A 201 3.03 -14.42 -2.24
N CYS A 202 2.57 -14.18 -1.00
CA CYS A 202 3.05 -13.04 -0.22
C CYS A 202 4.53 -13.17 0.19
N VAL A 203 5.01 -14.40 0.44
CA VAL A 203 6.38 -14.66 0.89
C VAL A 203 7.42 -14.09 -0.08
N GLN A 204 7.11 -14.03 -1.38
CA GLN A 204 8.03 -13.61 -2.43
C GLN A 204 8.34 -12.11 -2.36
N CYS A 205 7.38 -11.30 -1.92
CA CYS A 205 7.50 -9.84 -1.89
C CYS A 205 7.48 -9.24 -0.49
N HIS A 206 7.04 -9.97 0.55
CA HIS A 206 6.89 -9.46 1.92
C HIS A 206 7.89 -10.08 2.91
N THR A 207 8.97 -10.69 2.40
CA THR A 207 10.09 -11.22 3.17
C THR A 207 11.42 -10.95 2.45
N THR A 208 12.54 -11.21 3.12
CA THR A 208 13.85 -11.27 2.48
C THR A 208 14.18 -12.70 2.09
N ASN A 209 14.42 -12.90 0.79
CA ASN A 209 14.75 -14.19 0.18
C ASN A 209 13.82 -15.33 0.62
N GLY A 210 12.51 -15.09 0.51
CA GLY A 210 11.47 -16.05 0.82
C GLY A 210 11.49 -17.29 -0.06
N ARG A 211 11.23 -18.44 0.54
CA ARG A 211 11.16 -19.76 -0.10
C ARG A 211 9.84 -20.45 0.25
N PRO A 212 8.90 -20.53 -0.70
CA PRO A 212 7.63 -21.22 -0.51
C PRO A 212 7.78 -22.67 -0.01
N GLU A 213 8.73 -23.44 -0.53
CA GLU A 213 9.03 -24.84 -0.14
C GLU A 213 7.80 -25.78 -0.19
N PHE A 214 7.05 -25.73 -1.29
CA PHE A 214 5.99 -26.67 -1.62
C PHE A 214 6.55 -27.89 -2.37
N SER A 215 5.94 -29.07 -2.16
CA SER A 215 6.30 -30.29 -2.89
C SER A 215 5.93 -30.23 -4.38
N THR A 216 4.81 -29.59 -4.73
CA THR A 216 4.33 -29.37 -6.11
C THR A 216 4.17 -27.88 -6.41
N PRO A 217 4.05 -27.44 -7.67
CA PRO A 217 3.77 -26.03 -7.97
C PRO A 217 2.53 -25.53 -7.20
N PHE A 218 2.55 -24.28 -6.76
CA PHE A 218 1.45 -23.69 -6.02
C PHE A 218 0.13 -23.77 -6.81
N GLY A 219 -0.91 -24.34 -6.20
CA GLY A 219 -2.22 -24.55 -6.83
C GLY A 219 -2.34 -25.79 -7.72
N ALA A 220 -1.27 -26.56 -7.93
CA ALA A 220 -1.33 -27.79 -8.75
C ALA A 220 -2.06 -28.95 -8.05
N GLU A 221 -1.95 -29.04 -6.73
CA GLU A 221 -2.61 -30.05 -5.90
C GLU A 221 -3.29 -29.41 -4.68
N ASN A 222 -4.13 -30.19 -3.99
CA ASN A 222 -4.72 -29.76 -2.73
C ASN A 222 -3.60 -29.44 -1.69
N LEU A 223 -3.70 -28.29 -1.03
CA LEU A 223 -2.66 -27.81 -0.08
C LEU A 223 -2.44 -28.77 1.09
N PHE A 224 -3.48 -29.48 1.53
CA PHE A 224 -3.44 -30.38 2.68
C PHE A 224 -2.87 -31.77 2.36
N VAL A 225 -2.58 -32.08 1.09
CA VAL A 225 -1.81 -33.30 0.72
C VAL A 225 -0.34 -33.00 0.44
N GLN A 226 0.01 -31.72 0.27
CA GLN A 226 1.37 -31.29 -0.02
C GLN A 226 2.21 -31.19 1.24
N THR A 227 3.53 -31.37 1.09
CA THR A 227 4.48 -30.95 2.13
C THR A 227 4.77 -29.46 1.96
N ILE A 228 4.62 -28.69 3.04
CA ILE A 228 4.79 -27.23 3.03
C ILE A 228 5.72 -26.83 4.18
N ASP A 229 6.93 -26.38 3.84
CA ASP A 229 7.97 -26.04 4.81
C ASP A 229 8.54 -24.63 4.61
N THR A 230 7.67 -23.66 4.31
CA THR A 230 8.04 -22.29 3.93
C THR A 230 9.05 -21.63 4.88
N ARG A 231 10.08 -21.00 4.30
CA ARG A 231 11.17 -20.33 5.01
C ARG A 231 11.44 -18.94 4.42
N ALA A 232 12.10 -18.08 5.18
CA ALA A 232 12.66 -16.83 4.69
C ALA A 232 13.98 -16.55 5.40
N VAL A 233 14.82 -15.67 4.88
CA VAL A 233 15.99 -15.19 5.62
C VAL A 233 15.56 -14.30 6.77
N GLU A 234 14.66 -13.37 6.49
CA GLU A 234 14.12 -12.43 7.48
C GLU A 234 12.68 -12.04 7.09
N PHE A 235 11.84 -11.76 8.09
CA PHE A 235 10.47 -11.28 7.88
C PHE A 235 10.47 -9.77 7.73
N GLY A 236 9.57 -9.29 6.86
CA GLY A 236 9.63 -7.92 6.37
C GLY A 236 10.69 -7.79 5.27
N ILE A 237 10.83 -6.60 4.73
CA ILE A 237 11.86 -6.31 3.74
C ILE A 237 13.09 -5.79 4.49
N ALA A 238 14.06 -6.69 4.66
CA ALA A 238 15.32 -6.49 5.36
C ALA A 238 16.38 -5.84 4.47
N CYS A 239 17.52 -5.45 5.07
CA CYS A 239 18.62 -4.78 4.38
C CYS A 239 19.05 -5.51 3.09
N GLU A 240 19.17 -6.83 3.18
CA GLU A 240 19.73 -7.68 2.12
C GLU A 240 18.76 -7.87 0.93
N SER A 241 17.48 -7.50 1.05
CA SER A 241 16.56 -7.44 -0.11
C SER A 241 16.97 -6.36 -1.12
N CYS A 242 17.59 -5.27 -0.63
CA CYS A 242 18.03 -4.15 -1.47
C CYS A 242 19.55 -4.11 -1.68
N HIS A 243 20.32 -4.67 -0.76
CA HIS A 243 21.78 -4.65 -0.80
C HIS A 243 22.42 -5.98 -1.23
N GLY A 244 21.63 -7.06 -1.31
CA GLY A 244 22.11 -8.41 -1.59
C GLY A 244 22.71 -9.10 -0.35
N PRO A 245 23.13 -10.38 -0.48
CA PRO A 245 23.75 -11.15 0.60
C PRO A 245 25.04 -10.49 1.08
N ALA A 246 25.15 -10.25 2.40
CA ALA A 246 26.19 -9.38 2.95
C ALA A 246 27.34 -10.12 3.69
N ASN A 247 27.42 -11.45 3.64
CA ASN A 247 28.47 -12.19 4.36
C ASN A 247 29.90 -11.74 3.98
N GLU A 248 30.20 -11.64 2.68
CA GLU A 248 31.51 -11.16 2.21
C GLU A 248 31.79 -9.74 2.72
N HIS A 249 30.79 -8.85 2.62
CA HIS A 249 30.88 -7.48 3.09
C HIS A 249 31.21 -7.41 4.58
N VAL A 250 30.47 -8.16 5.41
CA VAL A 250 30.69 -8.20 6.85
C VAL A 250 32.06 -8.76 7.17
N ALA A 251 32.48 -9.86 6.53
CA ALA A 251 33.78 -10.48 6.75
C ALA A 251 34.93 -9.51 6.40
N ALA A 252 34.87 -8.87 5.23
CA ALA A 252 35.89 -7.92 4.77
C ALA A 252 35.97 -6.69 5.69
N ASN A 253 34.83 -6.17 6.14
CA ASN A 253 34.75 -4.95 6.94
C ASN A 253 34.86 -5.17 8.45
N ARG A 254 35.16 -6.38 8.93
CA ARG A 254 35.62 -6.58 10.31
C ARG A 254 36.92 -5.82 10.59
N SER A 255 37.77 -5.63 9.57
CA SER A 255 39.02 -4.88 9.66
C SER A 255 38.76 -3.36 9.71
N PRO A 256 39.11 -2.68 10.82
CA PRO A 256 39.02 -1.22 10.89
C PRO A 256 39.92 -0.54 9.85
N LEU A 257 41.09 -1.12 9.55
CA LEU A 257 42.03 -0.59 8.56
C LEU A 257 41.40 -0.52 7.17
N ARG A 258 40.66 -1.57 6.76
CA ARG A 258 39.92 -1.55 5.50
C ARG A 258 38.86 -0.43 5.50
N ARG A 259 38.05 -0.35 6.56
CA ARG A 259 36.97 0.64 6.67
C ARG A 259 37.51 2.07 6.60
N TYR A 260 38.54 2.39 7.37
CA TYR A 260 39.18 3.70 7.33
C TYR A 260 39.88 3.96 6.00
N GLY A 261 40.51 2.94 5.40
CA GLY A 261 41.06 3.02 4.05
C GLY A 261 40.01 3.47 3.04
N LEU A 262 38.90 2.73 2.92
CA LEU A 262 37.80 3.05 2.01
C LEU A 262 37.19 4.43 2.30
N HIS A 263 37.03 4.79 3.58
CA HIS A 263 36.49 6.09 3.98
C HIS A 263 37.41 7.26 3.56
N LEU A 264 38.70 7.16 3.86
CA LEU A 264 39.70 8.20 3.58
C LEU A 264 39.96 8.37 2.08
N THR A 265 39.97 7.27 1.32
CA THR A 265 40.12 7.32 -0.14
C THR A 265 38.81 7.60 -0.87
N ARG A 266 37.67 7.61 -0.15
CA ARG A 266 36.31 7.69 -0.71
C ARG A 266 36.02 6.61 -1.76
N THR A 267 36.72 5.47 -1.65
CA THR A 267 36.52 4.35 -2.57
C THR A 267 35.23 3.61 -2.22
N PRO A 268 34.34 3.35 -3.19
CA PRO A 268 33.20 2.47 -2.99
C PRO A 268 33.63 1.09 -2.48
N ASP A 269 32.87 0.52 -1.56
CA ASP A 269 33.09 -0.87 -1.17
C ASP A 269 32.48 -1.80 -2.23
N PRO A 270 33.26 -2.61 -2.94
CA PRO A 270 32.75 -3.49 -3.99
C PRO A 270 32.05 -4.74 -3.45
N THR A 271 32.12 -5.00 -2.14
CA THR A 271 31.60 -6.23 -1.51
C THR A 271 30.10 -6.20 -1.23
N ILE A 272 29.42 -5.07 -1.46
CA ILE A 272 27.99 -4.91 -1.24
C ILE A 272 27.40 -3.96 -2.28
N VAL A 273 26.15 -4.18 -2.66
CA VAL A 273 25.44 -3.29 -3.58
C VAL A 273 25.02 -2.03 -2.83
N GLU A 274 25.29 -0.86 -3.41
CA GLU A 274 24.67 0.40 -3.01
C GLU A 274 23.74 0.82 -4.16
N PRO A 275 22.40 0.68 -4.03
CA PRO A 275 21.47 0.95 -5.12
C PRO A 275 21.64 2.31 -5.78
N ARG A 276 22.07 3.34 -5.03
CA ARG A 276 22.32 4.69 -5.58
C ARG A 276 23.53 4.79 -6.50
N ARG A 277 24.40 3.77 -6.52
CA ARG A 277 25.60 3.70 -7.38
C ARG A 277 25.39 2.83 -8.62
N LEU A 278 24.27 2.12 -8.69
CA LEU A 278 23.89 1.37 -9.89
C LEU A 278 23.49 2.35 -11.01
N ASP A 279 23.52 1.87 -12.26
CA ASP A 279 22.81 2.59 -13.31
C ASP A 279 21.31 2.68 -12.98
N VAL A 280 20.65 3.70 -13.53
CA VAL A 280 19.26 4.04 -13.22
C VAL A 280 18.26 2.90 -13.44
N HIS A 281 18.53 2.02 -14.40
CA HIS A 281 17.65 0.89 -14.70
C HIS A 281 17.83 -0.19 -13.65
N ARG A 282 19.06 -0.60 -13.36
CA ARG A 282 19.35 -1.57 -12.28
C ARG A 282 18.92 -1.05 -10.91
N SER A 283 19.09 0.24 -10.63
CA SER A 283 18.59 0.86 -9.40
C SER A 283 17.07 0.79 -9.28
N SER A 284 16.34 1.00 -10.39
CA SER A 284 14.88 0.94 -10.38
C SER A 284 14.37 -0.50 -10.24
N GLU A 285 15.08 -1.46 -10.84
CA GLU A 285 14.78 -2.89 -10.73
C GLU A 285 14.88 -3.44 -9.30
N VAL A 286 15.74 -2.87 -8.45
CA VAL A 286 15.78 -3.21 -7.00
C VAL A 286 14.42 -2.99 -6.33
N CYS A 287 13.66 -1.98 -6.78
CA CYS A 287 12.30 -1.73 -6.29
C CYS A 287 11.27 -2.57 -7.07
N GLY A 288 11.49 -2.72 -8.39
CA GLY A 288 10.62 -3.45 -9.30
C GLY A 288 10.47 -4.94 -9.01
N GLN A 289 11.41 -5.56 -8.27
CA GLN A 289 11.27 -6.95 -7.83
C GLN A 289 10.04 -7.18 -6.93
N CYS A 290 9.54 -6.14 -6.25
CA CYS A 290 8.33 -6.21 -5.42
C CYS A 290 7.24 -5.25 -5.89
N HIS A 291 7.58 -4.01 -6.26
CA HIS A 291 6.65 -2.98 -6.73
C HIS A 291 6.35 -3.09 -8.23
N GLY A 292 6.33 -4.30 -8.77
CA GLY A 292 6.11 -4.57 -10.19
C GLY A 292 5.20 -5.77 -10.40
N LEU A 293 4.47 -5.77 -11.52
CA LEU A 293 3.70 -6.95 -11.95
C LEU A 293 4.61 -7.81 -12.80
N TRP A 294 4.93 -8.98 -12.26
CA TRP A 294 5.79 -9.93 -12.92
C TRP A 294 5.27 -11.35 -12.74
N GLU A 295 5.68 -12.21 -13.67
CA GLU A 295 5.37 -13.64 -13.66
C GLU A 295 6.62 -14.47 -13.95
N TYR A 296 6.56 -15.76 -13.64
CA TYR A 296 7.61 -16.70 -14.05
C TYR A 296 7.52 -16.97 -15.56
N TYR A 297 8.68 -17.19 -16.20
CA TYR A 297 8.72 -17.56 -17.62
C TYR A 297 8.11 -18.96 -17.84
N ASP A 298 8.42 -19.88 -16.94
CA ASP A 298 8.02 -21.28 -16.96
C ASP A 298 8.00 -21.87 -15.54
N GLU A 299 7.53 -23.12 -15.45
CA GLU A 299 7.44 -23.88 -14.20
C GLU A 299 8.83 -24.16 -13.60
N ALA A 300 9.88 -24.35 -14.42
CA ALA A 300 11.21 -24.61 -13.88
C ALA A 300 11.77 -23.41 -13.10
N ALA A 301 11.54 -22.20 -13.61
CA ALA A 301 11.90 -20.96 -12.91
C ALA A 301 11.09 -20.77 -11.60
N GLU A 302 9.83 -21.19 -11.59
CA GLU A 302 9.01 -21.21 -10.36
C GLU A 302 9.55 -22.24 -9.36
N ARG A 303 9.86 -23.47 -9.78
CA ARG A 303 10.42 -24.52 -8.91
C ARG A 303 11.77 -24.16 -8.32
N GLN A 304 12.63 -23.48 -9.09
CA GLN A 304 13.87 -22.94 -8.56
C GLN A 304 13.57 -21.90 -7.46
N ALA A 305 12.67 -20.95 -7.72
CA ALA A 305 12.30 -19.95 -6.73
C ALA A 305 11.66 -20.56 -5.47
N ASN A 306 10.88 -21.64 -5.62
CA ASN A 306 10.25 -22.38 -4.54
C ASN A 306 11.26 -22.93 -3.51
N SER A 307 12.41 -23.43 -3.98
CA SER A 307 13.40 -24.16 -3.16
C SER A 307 14.67 -23.36 -2.85
N GLU A 308 15.08 -22.45 -3.73
CA GLU A 308 16.32 -21.67 -3.57
C GLU A 308 16.05 -20.19 -3.22
N GLY A 309 14.81 -19.73 -3.43
CA GLY A 309 14.42 -18.33 -3.35
C GLY A 309 14.53 -17.64 -4.71
N LEU A 310 14.04 -16.40 -4.81
CA LEU A 310 14.08 -15.66 -6.09
C LEU A 310 15.55 -15.53 -6.56
N PRO A 311 15.89 -15.82 -7.83
CA PRO A 311 17.28 -15.77 -8.30
C PRO A 311 17.81 -14.35 -8.53
N TYR A 312 16.93 -13.35 -8.68
CA TYR A 312 17.33 -11.94 -8.80
C TYR A 312 18.15 -11.48 -7.59
N ARG A 313 19.28 -10.81 -7.83
CA ARG A 313 20.03 -10.07 -6.81
C ARG A 313 20.08 -8.58 -7.18
N PRO A 314 20.12 -7.66 -6.19
CA PRO A 314 20.31 -6.25 -6.47
C PRO A 314 21.53 -6.01 -7.39
N GLY A 315 21.34 -5.22 -8.45
CA GLY A 315 22.36 -5.02 -9.49
C GLY A 315 22.25 -5.96 -10.69
N ASP A 316 21.50 -7.06 -10.60
CA ASP A 316 21.16 -7.91 -11.74
C ASP A 316 20.12 -7.25 -12.65
N GLN A 317 19.92 -7.85 -13.82
CA GLN A 317 18.80 -7.52 -14.69
C GLN A 317 17.55 -8.31 -14.31
N LEU A 318 16.51 -7.61 -13.83
CA LEU A 318 15.26 -8.25 -13.39
C LEU A 318 14.60 -9.08 -14.50
N THR A 319 14.59 -8.56 -15.73
CA THR A 319 14.00 -9.25 -16.90
C THR A 319 14.74 -10.50 -17.34
N LYS A 320 15.91 -10.84 -16.76
CA LYS A 320 16.55 -12.14 -17.04
C LYS A 320 15.91 -13.29 -16.26
N THR A 321 15.21 -12.98 -15.17
CA THR A 321 14.65 -13.98 -14.26
C THR A 321 13.14 -13.84 -14.09
N ARG A 322 12.55 -12.71 -14.52
CA ARG A 322 11.14 -12.38 -14.35
C ARG A 322 10.54 -11.80 -15.63
N PHE A 323 9.37 -12.29 -16.00
CA PHE A 323 8.57 -11.73 -17.07
C PHE A 323 7.81 -10.51 -16.53
N ILE A 324 8.28 -9.30 -16.82
CA ILE A 324 7.56 -8.06 -16.46
C ILE A 324 6.38 -7.87 -17.40
N VAL A 325 5.17 -7.78 -16.86
CA VAL A 325 3.95 -7.61 -17.66
C VAL A 325 3.85 -6.15 -18.13
N GLN A 326 3.85 -5.93 -19.45
CA GLN A 326 3.70 -4.61 -20.07
C GLN A 326 2.75 -4.73 -21.26
N PRO A 327 1.44 -4.51 -21.07
CA PRO A 327 0.44 -4.72 -22.12
C PRO A 327 0.71 -3.93 -23.41
N THR A 328 1.42 -2.80 -23.32
CA THR A 328 1.80 -1.98 -24.49
C THR A 328 2.95 -2.57 -25.31
N LEU A 329 3.70 -3.54 -24.74
CA LEU A 329 4.91 -4.10 -25.33
C LEU A 329 4.79 -5.59 -25.61
N ASN A 330 4.18 -6.36 -24.70
CA ASN A 330 4.25 -7.83 -24.72
C ASN A 330 2.88 -8.51 -24.67
N LEU A 331 1.81 -7.82 -25.12
CA LEU A 331 0.45 -8.37 -25.14
C LEU A 331 0.36 -9.71 -25.87
N ASP A 332 1.08 -9.81 -26.99
CA ASP A 332 1.06 -10.97 -27.90
C ASP A 332 2.08 -12.06 -27.55
N SER A 333 2.84 -11.90 -26.46
CA SER A 333 3.84 -12.88 -26.03
C SER A 333 3.19 -14.22 -25.63
N PRO A 334 3.90 -15.36 -25.79
CA PRO A 334 3.38 -16.66 -25.37
C PRO A 334 2.98 -16.70 -23.88
N THR A 335 3.79 -16.10 -23.02
CA THR A 335 3.54 -16.02 -21.57
C THR A 335 2.23 -15.30 -21.29
N LEU A 336 2.00 -14.12 -21.86
CA LEU A 336 0.78 -13.37 -21.57
C LEU A 336 -0.46 -13.98 -22.22
N LYS A 337 -0.34 -14.61 -23.40
CA LYS A 337 -1.44 -15.38 -24.00
C LYS A 337 -1.88 -16.55 -23.13
N ARG A 338 -0.94 -17.23 -22.46
CA ARG A 338 -1.24 -18.28 -21.47
C ARG A 338 -1.99 -17.70 -20.27
N LEU A 339 -1.48 -16.63 -19.67
CA LEU A 339 -2.11 -15.96 -18.53
C LEU A 339 -3.53 -15.47 -18.85
N LEU A 340 -3.75 -14.90 -20.04
CA LEU A 340 -5.07 -14.46 -20.49
C LEU A 340 -6.04 -15.61 -20.78
N LYS A 341 -5.53 -16.80 -21.10
CA LYS A 341 -6.36 -18.00 -21.25
C LYS A 341 -6.84 -18.51 -19.89
N GLU A 342 -6.01 -18.39 -18.86
CA GLU A 342 -6.33 -18.77 -17.47
C GLU A 342 -7.22 -17.73 -16.79
N ASP A 343 -6.93 -16.44 -16.97
CA ASP A 343 -7.73 -15.32 -16.51
C ASP A 343 -7.88 -14.25 -17.61
N PRO A 344 -9.02 -14.22 -18.33
CA PRO A 344 -9.29 -13.21 -19.35
C PRO A 344 -9.26 -11.76 -18.85
N ASN A 345 -9.37 -11.53 -17.53
CA ASN A 345 -9.32 -10.20 -16.92
C ASN A 345 -7.93 -9.82 -16.40
N PHE A 346 -6.93 -10.70 -16.49
CA PHE A 346 -5.59 -10.48 -15.91
C PHE A 346 -5.02 -9.10 -16.20
N VAL A 347 -5.11 -8.63 -17.45
CA VAL A 347 -4.65 -7.29 -17.84
C VAL A 347 -5.65 -6.20 -17.44
N SER A 348 -6.95 -6.38 -17.67
CA SER A 348 -7.97 -5.33 -17.50
C SER A 348 -8.28 -4.99 -16.04
N ASP A 349 -7.97 -5.92 -15.13
CA ASP A 349 -8.04 -5.74 -13.68
C ASP A 349 -6.84 -4.91 -13.16
N ILE A 350 -5.68 -4.92 -13.82
CA ILE A 350 -4.44 -4.27 -13.33
C ILE A 350 -4.06 -3.01 -14.13
N PHE A 351 -4.48 -2.92 -15.39
CA PHE A 351 -4.15 -1.82 -16.29
C PHE A 351 -5.40 -1.18 -16.91
N TRP A 352 -5.32 0.12 -17.15
CA TRP A 352 -6.15 0.82 -18.13
C TRP A 352 -5.85 0.28 -19.53
N LYS A 353 -6.75 0.53 -20.49
CA LYS A 353 -6.62 0.00 -21.87
C LYS A 353 -5.34 0.45 -22.60
N ASP A 354 -4.75 1.56 -22.18
CA ASP A 354 -3.49 2.08 -22.71
C ASP A 354 -2.24 1.55 -21.97
N GLY A 355 -2.41 0.57 -21.08
CA GLY A 355 -1.34 -0.04 -20.29
C GLY A 355 -0.96 0.73 -19.03
N MET A 356 -1.58 1.88 -18.74
CA MET A 356 -1.31 2.57 -17.48
C MET A 356 -1.86 1.79 -16.30
N VAL A 357 -1.10 1.75 -15.20
CA VAL A 357 -1.48 1.04 -13.98
C VAL A 357 -2.76 1.62 -13.36
N ARG A 358 -3.74 0.75 -13.06
CA ARG A 358 -4.98 1.13 -12.36
C ARG A 358 -5.09 0.55 -10.93
N ALA A 359 -4.21 -0.36 -10.54
CA ALA A 359 -4.12 -0.95 -9.20
C ALA A 359 -2.70 -0.76 -8.59
N THR A 360 -2.59 -0.48 -7.29
CA THR A 360 -1.30 -0.22 -6.60
C THR A 360 -0.39 -1.45 -6.52
N GLY A 361 0.85 -1.26 -6.07
CA GLY A 361 1.86 -2.29 -5.90
C GLY A 361 2.61 -2.58 -7.20
N ARG A 362 2.29 -1.86 -8.28
CA ARG A 362 2.82 -2.04 -9.64
C ARG A 362 3.47 -0.74 -10.15
N GLU A 363 3.96 0.09 -9.23
CA GLU A 363 4.50 1.43 -9.54
C GLU A 363 5.72 1.37 -10.47
N TYR A 364 6.50 0.27 -10.45
CA TYR A 364 7.59 0.03 -11.41
C TYR A 364 7.09 -0.08 -12.85
N ASN A 365 5.95 -0.74 -13.11
CA ASN A 365 5.35 -0.78 -14.46
C ASN A 365 4.99 0.62 -14.93
N GLY A 366 4.45 1.47 -14.04
CA GLY A 366 4.19 2.88 -14.36
C GLY A 366 5.46 3.67 -14.64
N LEU A 367 6.51 3.47 -13.83
CA LEU A 367 7.81 4.12 -14.01
C LEU A 367 8.40 3.79 -15.39
N ILE A 368 8.50 2.51 -15.75
CA ILE A 368 9.16 2.09 -17.00
C ILE A 368 8.39 2.51 -18.27
N ASP A 369 7.09 2.74 -18.15
CA ASP A 369 6.24 3.28 -19.23
C ASP A 369 6.14 4.82 -19.21
N SER A 370 6.79 5.50 -18.27
CA SER A 370 6.90 6.96 -18.26
C SER A 370 7.85 7.44 -19.37
N PRO A 371 7.52 8.51 -20.12
CA PRO A 371 8.44 9.11 -21.09
C PRO A 371 9.78 9.54 -20.46
N CYS A 372 9.75 10.01 -19.21
CA CYS A 372 10.95 10.40 -18.45
C CYS A 372 11.88 9.22 -18.10
N TYR A 373 11.41 7.98 -18.24
CA TYR A 373 12.22 6.76 -18.11
C TYR A 373 12.58 6.22 -19.49
N LYS A 374 11.57 6.00 -20.34
CA LYS A 374 11.67 5.31 -21.63
C LYS A 374 12.45 6.10 -22.68
N ASN A 375 12.30 7.42 -22.71
CA ASN A 375 12.88 8.28 -23.75
C ASN A 375 14.11 9.05 -23.27
N ALA A 376 14.53 8.86 -22.01
CA ALA A 376 15.69 9.53 -21.47
C ALA A 376 16.98 8.93 -22.07
N VAL A 377 17.85 9.80 -22.57
CA VAL A 377 19.10 9.41 -23.26
C VAL A 377 20.33 9.46 -22.34
N GLU A 378 20.23 10.16 -21.21
CA GLU A 378 21.29 10.31 -20.21
C GLU A 378 20.82 9.85 -18.85
N GLY A 379 21.61 9.03 -18.16
CA GLY A 379 21.23 8.50 -16.83
C GLY A 379 20.90 9.60 -15.81
N ALA A 380 21.60 10.74 -15.84
CA ALA A 380 21.32 11.87 -14.94
C ALA A 380 19.94 12.51 -15.17
N ARG A 381 19.32 12.27 -16.34
CA ARG A 381 17.98 12.78 -16.70
C ARG A 381 16.93 11.66 -16.78
N THR A 382 17.30 10.42 -16.50
CA THR A 382 16.39 9.29 -16.45
C THR A 382 15.73 9.23 -15.07
N LEU A 383 14.40 9.21 -15.05
CA LEU A 383 13.64 9.03 -13.82
C LEU A 383 13.94 7.66 -13.20
N SER A 384 14.00 7.59 -11.88
CA SER A 384 14.08 6.33 -11.12
C SER A 384 13.27 6.43 -9.84
N CYS A 385 13.03 5.32 -9.15
CA CYS A 385 12.43 5.33 -7.81
C CYS A 385 13.22 6.25 -6.85
N MET A 386 14.55 6.18 -6.94
CA MET A 386 15.49 6.96 -6.13
C MET A 386 15.60 8.43 -6.57
N SER A 387 14.93 8.87 -7.64
CA SER A 387 14.80 10.29 -7.94
C SER A 387 13.94 11.00 -6.88
N CYS A 388 12.93 10.31 -6.34
CA CYS A 388 11.97 10.86 -5.38
C CYS A 388 12.07 10.23 -3.99
N HIS A 389 12.34 8.92 -3.89
CA HIS A 389 12.38 8.22 -2.62
C HIS A 389 13.80 8.15 -2.01
N ALA A 390 13.84 7.99 -0.69
CA ALA A 390 15.03 7.64 0.07
C ALA A 390 14.69 6.48 1.00
N MET A 391 15.46 5.38 0.93
CA MET A 391 15.21 4.20 1.79
C MET A 391 15.78 4.34 3.20
N HIS A 392 16.65 5.32 3.42
CA HIS A 392 17.18 5.70 4.71
C HIS A 392 17.07 7.20 4.89
N LYS A 393 16.64 7.64 6.07
CA LYS A 393 16.38 9.04 6.33
C LYS A 393 17.67 9.86 6.20
N PRO A 394 17.74 10.84 5.30
CA PRO A 394 18.89 11.74 5.22
C PRO A 394 19.06 12.51 6.53
N SER A 395 20.31 12.73 6.94
CA SER A 395 20.62 13.52 8.15
C SER A 395 20.11 14.96 8.07
N GLY A 396 20.00 15.52 6.85
CA GLY A 396 19.47 16.86 6.60
C GLY A 396 17.94 16.95 6.50
N ASP A 397 17.20 15.84 6.53
CA ASP A 397 15.73 15.88 6.55
C ASP A 397 15.25 16.32 7.95
N PRO A 398 14.49 17.41 8.09
CA PRO A 398 14.08 17.91 9.41
C PRO A 398 12.91 17.14 10.03
N ARG A 399 12.22 16.27 9.28
CA ARG A 399 11.04 15.55 9.78
C ARG A 399 11.40 14.57 10.90
N ALA A 400 10.44 14.27 11.76
CA ALA A 400 10.55 13.14 12.68
C ALA A 400 10.61 11.80 11.92
N LEU A 401 11.21 10.77 12.52
CA LEU A 401 11.34 9.45 11.88
C LEU A 401 9.99 8.85 11.46
N ASP A 402 8.98 8.94 12.31
CA ASP A 402 7.66 8.35 12.03
C ASP A 402 6.95 9.07 10.86
N SER A 403 7.10 10.40 10.76
CA SER A 403 6.57 11.18 9.63
C SER A 403 7.31 10.91 8.33
N TRP A 404 8.63 10.72 8.39
CA TRP A 404 9.42 10.34 7.21
C TRP A 404 9.13 8.91 6.76
N ALA A 405 8.95 7.99 7.70
CA ALA A 405 8.70 6.58 7.43
C ALA A 405 7.35 6.32 6.74
N ASP A 406 6.43 7.28 6.81
CA ASP A 406 5.12 7.22 6.17
C ASP A 406 5.22 7.19 4.64
N ASP A 407 6.06 8.04 4.05
CA ASP A 407 6.19 8.18 2.59
C ASP A 407 7.55 7.76 2.03
N GLN A 408 8.59 7.75 2.89
CA GLN A 408 10.00 7.56 2.50
C GLN A 408 10.41 8.42 1.30
N LEU A 409 9.80 9.61 1.16
CA LEU A 409 10.17 10.60 0.16
C LEU A 409 11.37 11.39 0.64
N LYS A 410 12.13 11.95 -0.30
CA LYS A 410 13.08 13.01 -0.01
C LYS A 410 12.35 14.32 0.27
N SER A 411 12.96 15.23 1.02
CA SER A 411 12.40 16.55 1.28
C SER A 411 12.07 17.32 -0.01
N GLU A 412 12.94 17.23 -1.01
CA GLU A 412 12.76 17.87 -2.32
C GLU A 412 11.61 17.24 -3.13
N ALA A 413 11.23 16.00 -2.79
CA ALA A 413 10.15 15.25 -3.42
C ALA A 413 8.78 15.48 -2.78
N LEU A 414 8.66 16.40 -1.80
CA LEU A 414 7.38 16.81 -1.22
C LEU A 414 6.64 17.85 -2.06
N GLY A 415 7.35 18.49 -3.01
CA GLY A 415 6.80 19.53 -3.87
C GLY A 415 7.40 19.49 -5.28
N ASN A 416 7.19 20.56 -6.05
CA ASN A 416 7.56 20.60 -7.47
C ASN A 416 9.06 20.39 -7.75
N ASP A 417 9.93 20.56 -6.75
CA ASP A 417 11.37 20.32 -6.90
C ASP A 417 11.71 18.91 -7.39
N ALA A 418 10.86 17.92 -7.10
CA ALA A 418 10.96 16.57 -7.65
C ALA A 418 10.92 16.54 -9.18
N CYS A 419 10.16 17.44 -9.80
CA CYS A 419 10.08 17.59 -11.25
C CYS A 419 11.11 18.61 -11.75
N LEU A 420 11.28 19.72 -11.03
CA LEU A 420 12.15 20.82 -11.43
C LEU A 420 13.64 20.46 -11.40
N GLN A 421 14.05 19.39 -10.72
CA GLN A 421 15.43 18.87 -10.81
C GLN A 421 15.83 18.52 -12.25
N CYS A 422 14.87 18.08 -13.08
CA CYS A 422 15.08 17.79 -14.51
C CYS A 422 14.44 18.84 -15.43
N HIS A 423 13.43 19.57 -14.93
CA HIS A 423 12.66 20.58 -15.66
C HIS A 423 12.93 22.01 -15.15
N GLY A 424 14.22 22.34 -14.92
CA GLY A 424 14.62 23.59 -14.28
C GLY A 424 14.16 24.87 -14.98
N SER A 425 13.94 24.84 -16.30
CA SER A 425 13.38 25.97 -17.06
C SER A 425 11.98 26.39 -16.63
N LEU A 426 11.24 25.51 -15.94
CA LEU A 426 9.90 25.79 -15.42
C LEU A 426 9.91 26.45 -14.04
N ARG A 427 11.06 26.54 -13.35
CA ARG A 427 11.14 27.00 -11.95
C ARG A 427 10.52 28.38 -11.76
N ASP A 428 10.83 29.31 -12.66
CA ASP A 428 10.35 30.70 -12.59
C ASP A 428 9.07 30.92 -13.39
N THR A 429 8.52 29.88 -14.03
CA THR A 429 7.36 29.96 -14.92
C THR A 429 6.26 28.96 -14.56
N VAL A 430 6.26 28.42 -13.33
CA VAL A 430 5.27 27.43 -12.86
C VAL A 430 3.84 27.91 -13.08
N THR A 431 3.51 29.16 -12.76
CA THR A 431 2.15 29.70 -12.95
C THR A 431 1.78 29.87 -14.42
N ALA A 432 2.75 30.26 -15.25
CA ALA A 432 2.56 30.37 -16.71
C ALA A 432 2.33 28.98 -17.33
N HIS A 433 3.04 27.96 -16.85
CA HIS A 433 2.88 26.58 -17.30
C HIS A 433 1.57 25.96 -16.78
N THR A 434 1.34 25.99 -15.47
CA THR A 434 0.20 25.32 -14.82
C THR A 434 -1.11 26.08 -15.00
N ARG A 435 -1.07 27.38 -15.30
CA ARG A 435 -2.24 28.28 -15.39
C ARG A 435 -3.02 28.40 -14.08
N HIS A 436 -2.39 28.06 -12.97
CA HIS A 436 -2.90 28.21 -11.61
C HIS A 436 -2.07 29.24 -10.85
N ARG A 437 -2.63 29.77 -9.76
CA ARG A 437 -1.89 30.63 -8.83
C ARG A 437 -0.76 29.84 -8.17
N ALA A 438 0.37 30.50 -7.90
CA ALA A 438 1.57 29.85 -7.35
C ALA A 438 1.32 29.12 -6.02
N ASP A 439 0.42 29.67 -5.19
CA ASP A 439 0.01 29.13 -3.89
C ASP A 439 -1.06 28.03 -4.00
N SER A 440 -1.59 27.77 -5.19
CA SER A 440 -2.63 26.76 -5.41
C SER A 440 -2.01 25.37 -5.57
N VAL A 441 -2.71 24.38 -5.03
CA VAL A 441 -2.48 22.95 -5.34
C VAL A 441 -2.59 22.64 -6.83
N GLY A 442 -3.28 23.45 -7.64
CA GLY A 442 -3.28 23.33 -9.10
C GLY A 442 -1.93 23.65 -9.75
N SER A 443 -1.05 24.37 -9.05
CA SER A 443 0.35 24.57 -9.46
C SER A 443 1.27 23.42 -9.04
N SER A 444 0.76 22.35 -8.41
CA SER A 444 1.54 21.14 -8.13
C SER A 444 1.66 20.27 -9.40
N CYS A 445 2.89 20.02 -9.87
CA CYS A 445 3.16 19.18 -11.04
C CYS A 445 2.49 17.79 -10.91
N TYR A 446 2.50 17.25 -9.69
CA TYR A 446 1.91 15.94 -9.38
C TYR A 446 0.42 15.86 -9.71
N ASN A 447 -0.35 16.93 -9.50
CA ASN A 447 -1.80 16.84 -9.65
C ASN A 447 -2.25 16.71 -11.12
N CYS A 448 -1.44 17.20 -12.06
CA CYS A 448 -1.68 17.04 -13.48
C CYS A 448 -0.96 15.81 -14.06
N HIS A 449 0.32 15.59 -13.69
CA HIS A 449 1.18 14.60 -14.32
C HIS A 449 1.24 13.25 -13.59
N MET A 450 0.76 13.20 -12.35
CA MET A 450 0.65 11.99 -11.51
C MET A 450 -0.73 11.97 -10.81
N PRO A 451 -1.84 12.00 -11.57
CA PRO A 451 -3.18 12.13 -11.00
C PRO A 451 -3.57 10.91 -10.18
N HIS A 452 -4.58 11.08 -9.31
CA HIS A 452 -5.10 10.02 -8.43
C HIS A 452 -5.99 9.02 -9.18
N THR A 453 -5.42 8.32 -10.17
CA THR A 453 -6.13 7.41 -11.09
C THR A 453 -5.82 5.93 -10.84
N THR A 454 -5.06 5.61 -9.80
CA THR A 454 -4.71 4.24 -9.42
C THR A 454 -5.38 3.93 -8.09
N TYR A 455 -6.00 2.77 -7.96
CA TYR A 455 -6.70 2.35 -6.75
C TYR A 455 -5.83 1.42 -5.89
N GLY A 456 -5.95 1.51 -4.57
CA GLY A 456 -5.38 0.55 -3.63
C GLY A 456 -5.67 0.90 -2.18
N LEU A 457 -5.74 -0.09 -1.29
CA LEU A 457 -5.90 0.12 0.16
C LEU A 457 -7.11 1.01 0.52
N LEU A 458 -8.25 0.75 -0.13
CA LEU A 458 -9.51 1.51 0.01
C LEU A 458 -9.38 3.02 -0.26
N LYS A 459 -8.41 3.41 -1.10
CA LYS A 459 -8.22 4.78 -1.57
C LYS A 459 -7.70 4.79 -3.01
N THR A 460 -7.52 5.98 -3.55
CA THR A 460 -6.75 6.26 -4.75
C THR A 460 -5.40 6.85 -4.41
N ILE A 461 -4.42 6.49 -5.21
CA ILE A 461 -3.03 6.93 -5.13
C ILE A 461 -2.61 7.54 -6.46
N ARG A 462 -1.48 8.25 -6.43
CA ARG A 462 -0.91 8.88 -7.62
C ARG A 462 -0.42 7.82 -8.62
N SER A 463 -0.76 8.02 -9.89
CA SER A 463 -0.13 7.29 -10.98
C SER A 463 1.38 7.53 -10.96
N HIS A 464 2.16 6.46 -11.05
CA HIS A 464 3.62 6.52 -11.24
C HIS A 464 4.03 6.46 -12.71
N GLN A 465 3.06 6.48 -13.62
CA GLN A 465 3.32 6.76 -15.03
C GLN A 465 3.12 8.25 -15.29
N ILE A 466 4.24 8.98 -15.37
CA ILE A 466 4.23 10.43 -15.57
C ILE A 466 3.79 10.73 -17.01
N ASN A 467 2.68 11.42 -17.20
CA ASN A 467 2.17 11.77 -18.52
C ASN A 467 1.53 13.16 -18.54
N SER A 468 1.18 13.66 -19.72
CA SER A 468 0.40 14.90 -19.85
C SER A 468 -1.10 14.59 -19.94
N PRO A 469 -1.99 15.40 -19.32
CA PRO A 469 -3.44 15.23 -19.46
C PRO A 469 -3.90 15.26 -20.92
N SER A 470 -4.84 14.39 -21.26
CA SER A 470 -5.44 14.30 -22.61
C SER A 470 -6.90 13.87 -22.49
N VAL A 471 -7.79 14.58 -23.20
CA VAL A 471 -9.21 14.19 -23.29
C VAL A 471 -9.35 12.94 -24.16
N GLN A 472 -8.57 12.81 -25.24
CA GLN A 472 -8.58 11.61 -26.08
C GLN A 472 -8.28 10.35 -25.26
N ALA A 473 -7.26 10.40 -24.39
CA ALA A 473 -6.93 9.28 -23.53
C ALA A 473 -8.09 8.89 -22.59
N THR A 474 -8.84 9.86 -22.07
CA THR A 474 -10.04 9.60 -21.26
C THR A 474 -11.14 8.94 -22.07
N LEU A 475 -11.37 9.34 -23.32
CA LEU A 475 -12.36 8.71 -24.21
C LEU A 475 -11.98 7.26 -24.55
N ASP A 476 -10.70 7.02 -24.84
CA ASP A 476 -10.22 5.69 -25.26
C ASP A 476 -10.22 4.68 -24.11
N THR A 477 -9.85 5.14 -22.91
CA THR A 477 -9.57 4.26 -21.76
C THR A 477 -10.64 4.28 -20.67
N GLY A 478 -11.44 5.35 -20.61
CA GLY A 478 -12.32 5.65 -19.48
C GLY A 478 -11.59 6.22 -18.25
N ARG A 479 -10.25 6.36 -18.27
CA ARG A 479 -9.50 6.90 -17.13
C ARG A 479 -9.91 8.37 -16.86
N PRO A 480 -10.31 8.73 -15.63
CA PRO A 480 -10.64 10.11 -15.29
C PRO A 480 -9.50 11.09 -15.63
N ASN A 481 -9.84 12.22 -16.24
CA ASN A 481 -8.87 13.24 -16.60
C ASN A 481 -8.41 14.03 -15.36
N ALA A 482 -7.12 14.36 -15.29
CA ALA A 482 -6.54 15.09 -14.16
C ALA A 482 -7.26 16.42 -13.85
N CYS A 483 -7.66 17.18 -14.89
CA CYS A 483 -8.39 18.44 -14.71
C CYS A 483 -9.73 18.20 -14.00
N ASN A 484 -10.44 17.14 -14.39
CA ASN A 484 -11.75 16.77 -13.87
C ASN A 484 -11.68 15.96 -12.55
N LEU A 485 -10.51 15.93 -11.88
CA LEU A 485 -10.39 15.49 -10.48
C LEU A 485 -10.38 16.67 -9.49
N CYS A 486 -10.17 17.90 -9.97
CA CYS A 486 -10.38 19.14 -9.20
C CYS A 486 -11.63 19.88 -9.68
N HIS A 487 -11.77 20.06 -10.98
CA HIS A 487 -12.90 20.69 -11.65
C HIS A 487 -14.01 19.66 -11.91
N LEU A 488 -14.52 19.09 -10.82
CA LEU A 488 -15.50 18.01 -10.85
C LEU A 488 -16.84 18.44 -11.47
N ASP A 489 -17.12 19.73 -11.49
CA ASP A 489 -18.28 20.40 -12.07
C ASP A 489 -18.17 20.69 -13.58
N LYS A 490 -17.01 20.42 -14.19
CA LYS A 490 -16.74 20.76 -15.60
C LYS A 490 -16.83 19.55 -16.55
N THR A 491 -17.20 19.82 -17.79
CA THR A 491 -17.36 18.83 -18.87
C THR A 491 -16.01 18.46 -19.51
N LEU A 492 -15.97 17.40 -20.32
CA LEU A 492 -14.75 17.08 -21.08
C LEU A 492 -14.52 18.07 -22.22
N GLU A 493 -15.56 18.69 -22.77
CA GLU A 493 -15.42 19.79 -23.73
C GLU A 493 -14.71 21.00 -23.11
N TRP A 494 -15.07 21.35 -21.87
CA TRP A 494 -14.38 22.40 -21.12
C TRP A 494 -12.89 22.09 -20.97
N THR A 495 -12.55 20.86 -20.59
CA THR A 495 -11.16 20.41 -20.45
C THR A 495 -10.45 20.45 -21.80
N SER A 496 -11.08 19.94 -22.85
CA SER A 496 -10.50 19.89 -24.20
C SER A 496 -10.16 21.28 -24.73
N ARG A 497 -11.05 22.26 -24.55
CA ARG A 497 -10.84 23.64 -24.97
C ARG A 497 -9.63 24.27 -24.29
N TYR A 498 -9.45 24.06 -22.98
CA TYR A 498 -8.31 24.63 -22.27
C TYR A 498 -6.99 23.91 -22.57
N LEU A 499 -7.01 22.59 -22.76
CA LEU A 499 -5.83 21.86 -23.19
C LEU A 499 -5.34 22.31 -24.57
N ASP A 500 -6.24 22.56 -25.51
CA ASP A 500 -5.91 23.14 -26.81
C ASP A 500 -5.40 24.59 -26.68
N GLN A 501 -6.16 25.45 -26.00
CA GLN A 501 -5.83 26.87 -25.85
C GLN A 501 -4.46 27.08 -25.18
N TRP A 502 -4.14 26.32 -24.14
CA TRP A 502 -2.95 26.53 -23.33
C TRP A 502 -1.73 25.76 -23.82
N TYR A 503 -1.92 24.54 -24.33
CA TYR A 503 -0.83 23.60 -24.62
C TYR A 503 -0.84 23.09 -26.06
N ARG A 504 -1.79 23.52 -26.89
CA ARG A 504 -1.97 23.04 -28.27
C ARG A 504 -2.15 21.52 -28.35
N ILE A 505 -2.75 20.94 -27.32
CA ILE A 505 -3.16 19.54 -27.33
C ILE A 505 -4.48 19.48 -28.13
N PRO A 506 -4.50 18.83 -29.30
CA PRO A 506 -5.66 18.90 -30.18
C PRO A 506 -6.93 18.37 -29.50
N PRO A 507 -8.09 19.00 -29.73
CA PRO A 507 -9.36 18.43 -29.32
C PRO A 507 -9.57 17.07 -30.00
N PRO A 508 -10.28 16.13 -29.36
CA PRO A 508 -10.61 14.86 -29.98
C PRO A 508 -11.48 15.09 -31.23
N PRO A 509 -11.42 14.21 -32.24
CA PRO A 509 -12.15 14.39 -33.49
C PRO A 509 -13.67 14.40 -33.30
N ALA A 510 -14.17 13.77 -32.23
CA ALA A 510 -15.57 13.82 -31.85
C ALA A 510 -15.73 13.75 -30.33
N LEU A 511 -16.60 14.62 -29.78
CA LEU A 511 -17.18 14.49 -28.45
C LEU A 511 -18.66 14.12 -28.59
N GLY A 512 -19.17 13.27 -27.71
CA GLY A 512 -20.61 12.98 -27.62
C GLY A 512 -21.38 14.15 -27.03
N SER A 513 -22.71 14.11 -27.10
CA SER A 513 -23.58 15.12 -26.48
C SER A 513 -23.38 15.17 -24.96
N ASP A 514 -23.21 14.01 -24.33
CA ASP A 514 -23.00 13.87 -22.89
C ASP A 514 -21.67 14.52 -22.46
N GLU A 515 -20.57 14.23 -23.16
CA GLU A 515 -19.24 14.78 -22.83
C GLU A 515 -19.15 16.31 -23.01
N ARG A 516 -20.06 16.90 -23.79
CA ARG A 516 -20.20 18.35 -23.96
C ARG A 516 -21.07 19.00 -22.89
N SER A 517 -22.13 18.31 -22.46
CA SER A 517 -23.20 18.92 -21.65
C SER A 517 -23.21 18.52 -20.19
N VAL A 518 -22.62 17.38 -19.82
CA VAL A 518 -22.61 16.85 -18.45
C VAL A 518 -21.18 16.86 -17.91
N ALA A 519 -21.03 17.23 -16.65
CA ALA A 519 -19.75 17.22 -15.96
C ALA A 519 -19.13 15.83 -16.02
N ALA A 520 -17.82 15.76 -16.30
CA ALA A 520 -17.13 14.49 -16.54
C ALA A 520 -17.17 13.57 -15.32
N SER A 521 -17.13 14.14 -14.11
CA SER A 521 -17.26 13.39 -12.86
C SER A 521 -18.62 12.71 -12.75
N ILE A 522 -19.70 13.41 -13.12
CA ILE A 522 -21.07 12.90 -13.07
C ILE A 522 -21.28 11.79 -14.09
N LEU A 523 -20.76 11.95 -15.31
CA LEU A 523 -20.78 10.87 -16.30
C LEU A 523 -20.11 9.60 -15.77
N VAL A 524 -18.95 9.74 -15.14
CA VAL A 524 -18.23 8.60 -14.56
C VAL A 524 -19.00 7.97 -13.39
N LEU A 525 -19.67 8.75 -12.54
CA LEU A 525 -20.47 8.20 -11.43
C LEU A 525 -21.65 7.34 -11.90
N PHE A 526 -22.30 7.75 -13.00
CA PHE A 526 -23.43 7.00 -13.54
C PHE A 526 -23.01 5.87 -14.47
N ARG A 527 -22.08 6.12 -15.40
CA ARG A 527 -21.70 5.19 -16.47
C ARG A 527 -20.46 4.35 -16.16
N GLY A 528 -19.59 4.81 -15.27
CA GLY A 528 -18.30 4.16 -14.98
C GLY A 528 -18.42 2.85 -14.20
N ASP A 529 -17.39 2.02 -14.32
CA ASP A 529 -17.20 0.80 -13.53
C ASP A 529 -16.90 1.11 -12.05
N ALA A 530 -16.88 0.08 -11.19
CA ALA A 530 -16.69 0.27 -9.75
C ALA A 530 -15.39 1.01 -9.39
N GLY A 531 -14.31 0.76 -10.11
CA GLY A 531 -13.03 1.44 -9.89
C GLY A 531 -13.07 2.91 -10.28
N GLN A 532 -13.72 3.24 -11.40
CA GLN A 532 -13.93 4.63 -11.82
C GLN A 532 -14.83 5.38 -10.83
N ARG A 533 -15.90 4.75 -10.34
CA ARG A 533 -16.77 5.32 -9.31
C ARG A 533 -16.02 5.55 -7.99
N ALA A 534 -15.14 4.64 -7.59
CA ALA A 534 -14.28 4.83 -6.42
C ALA A 534 -13.35 6.04 -6.58
N ILE A 535 -12.78 6.25 -7.77
CA ILE A 535 -11.92 7.42 -8.05
C ILE A 535 -12.69 8.72 -7.88
N ILE A 536 -13.87 8.83 -8.48
CA ILE A 536 -14.68 10.05 -8.36
C ILE A 536 -15.24 10.23 -6.95
N ALA A 537 -15.65 9.14 -6.29
CA ALA A 537 -16.08 9.19 -4.89
C ALA A 537 -14.99 9.79 -4.00
N GLN A 538 -13.73 9.39 -4.18
CA GLN A 538 -12.62 9.98 -3.43
C GLN A 538 -12.37 11.44 -3.82
N ALA A 539 -12.42 11.77 -5.11
CA ALA A 539 -12.22 13.15 -5.57
C ALA A 539 -13.27 14.10 -4.97
N LEU A 540 -14.52 13.69 -4.84
CA LEU A 540 -15.59 14.44 -4.16
C LEU A 540 -15.31 14.67 -2.66
N GLY A 541 -14.48 13.84 -2.03
CA GLY A 541 -14.02 14.00 -0.65
C GLY A 541 -12.68 14.75 -0.51
N TRP A 542 -12.07 15.16 -1.62
CA TRP A 542 -10.74 15.75 -1.61
C TRP A 542 -10.83 17.27 -1.48
N ALA A 543 -10.25 17.82 -0.41
CA ALA A 543 -10.38 19.24 -0.06
C ALA A 543 -10.02 20.23 -1.21
N PRO A 544 -8.92 20.04 -1.97
CA PRO A 544 -8.66 20.80 -3.20
C PRO A 544 -9.82 20.83 -4.20
N ALA A 545 -10.45 19.68 -4.45
CA ALA A 545 -11.54 19.59 -5.42
C ALA A 545 -12.81 20.27 -4.88
N GLN A 546 -13.10 20.11 -3.59
CA GLN A 546 -14.20 20.79 -2.91
C GLN A 546 -14.06 22.32 -2.93
N GLN A 547 -12.85 22.83 -2.70
CA GLN A 547 -12.55 24.27 -2.81
C GLN A 547 -12.67 24.78 -4.25
N THR A 548 -12.40 23.92 -5.24
CA THR A 548 -12.42 24.29 -6.66
C THR A 548 -13.82 24.26 -7.26
N ALA A 549 -14.59 23.20 -6.97
CA ALA A 549 -15.88 22.91 -7.59
C ALA A 549 -17.09 23.23 -6.70
N GLY A 550 -16.87 23.63 -5.45
CA GLY A 550 -17.94 23.81 -4.46
C GLY A 550 -18.49 22.49 -3.91
N THR A 551 -19.10 22.53 -2.72
CA THR A 551 -19.58 21.33 -2.01
C THR A 551 -21.10 21.15 -2.01
N ASP A 552 -21.84 22.19 -2.40
CA ASP A 552 -23.30 22.31 -2.29
C ASP A 552 -24.08 21.35 -3.19
N TRP A 553 -23.42 20.64 -4.11
CA TRP A 553 -24.00 19.67 -5.03
C TRP A 553 -23.50 18.23 -4.85
N MET A 554 -22.47 18.02 -4.01
CA MET A 554 -21.75 16.74 -3.94
C MET A 554 -22.49 15.66 -3.13
N ALA A 555 -23.18 16.06 -2.05
CA ALA A 555 -23.84 15.12 -1.12
C ALA A 555 -24.88 14.20 -1.81
N PRO A 556 -25.74 14.69 -2.73
CA PRO A 556 -26.65 13.82 -3.44
C PRO A 556 -25.96 12.70 -4.22
N PHE A 557 -24.86 12.97 -4.90
CA PHE A 557 -24.15 11.93 -5.67
C PHE A 557 -23.41 10.94 -4.76
N LEU A 558 -22.76 11.42 -3.70
CA LEU A 558 -22.16 10.53 -2.69
C LEU A 558 -23.21 9.64 -2.02
N SER A 559 -24.42 10.15 -1.78
CA SER A 559 -25.53 9.37 -1.22
C SER A 559 -25.93 8.18 -2.10
N LEU A 560 -25.89 8.33 -3.44
CA LEU A 560 -26.19 7.25 -4.38
C LEU A 560 -25.19 6.09 -4.19
N LEU A 561 -23.91 6.43 -3.99
CA LEU A 561 -22.83 5.47 -3.82
C LEU A 561 -22.82 4.79 -2.45
N LEU A 562 -23.55 5.29 -1.45
CA LEU A 562 -23.76 4.56 -0.18
C LEU A 562 -24.53 3.24 -0.40
N THR A 563 -25.15 3.07 -1.56
CA THR A 563 -25.84 1.83 -1.95
C THR A 563 -25.14 1.09 -3.09
N ASP A 564 -23.89 1.46 -3.44
CA ASP A 564 -23.15 0.78 -4.51
C ASP A 564 -22.95 -0.71 -4.19
N PRO A 565 -23.00 -1.62 -5.18
CA PRO A 565 -22.75 -3.04 -4.95
C PRO A 565 -21.38 -3.34 -4.33
N TYR A 566 -20.36 -2.53 -4.60
CA TYR A 566 -19.00 -2.76 -4.10
C TYR A 566 -18.77 -2.09 -2.75
N ASP A 567 -18.37 -2.89 -1.75
CA ASP A 567 -18.04 -2.43 -0.39
C ASP A 567 -17.01 -1.29 -0.39
N ALA A 568 -15.97 -1.41 -1.21
CA ALA A 568 -14.93 -0.41 -1.37
C ALA A 568 -15.50 0.96 -1.82
N VAL A 569 -16.42 0.96 -2.80
CA VAL A 569 -17.06 2.19 -3.28
C VAL A 569 -17.91 2.80 -2.18
N ARG A 570 -18.68 1.97 -1.45
CA ARG A 570 -19.49 2.41 -0.32
C ARG A 570 -18.65 3.04 0.79
N TYR A 571 -17.52 2.41 1.11
CA TYR A 571 -16.59 2.90 2.12
C TYR A 571 -16.01 4.27 1.76
N ILE A 572 -15.50 4.41 0.53
CA ILE A 572 -14.93 5.67 0.04
C ILE A 572 -16.01 6.75 0.00
N ALA A 573 -17.20 6.45 -0.52
CA ALA A 573 -18.31 7.40 -0.56
C ALA A 573 -18.74 7.87 0.84
N GLY A 574 -18.81 6.96 1.81
CA GLY A 574 -19.12 7.30 3.20
C GLY A 574 -18.06 8.19 3.85
N ARG A 575 -16.78 7.93 3.58
CA ARG A 575 -15.67 8.79 4.06
C ARG A 575 -15.71 10.17 3.40
N SER A 576 -15.88 10.23 2.08
CA SER A 576 -16.00 11.49 1.35
C SER A 576 -17.20 12.30 1.79
N LEU A 577 -18.35 11.66 2.05
CA LEU A 577 -19.54 12.35 2.54
C LEU A 577 -19.26 13.08 3.86
N LYS A 578 -18.55 12.43 4.78
CA LYS A 578 -18.17 13.01 6.08
C LYS A 578 -17.19 14.19 5.99
N THR A 579 -16.63 14.47 4.82
CA THR A 579 -15.79 15.67 4.62
C THR A 579 -16.63 16.89 4.21
N LEU A 580 -17.90 16.70 3.84
CA LEU A 580 -18.78 17.79 3.45
C LEU A 580 -19.34 18.52 4.68
N PRO A 581 -19.56 19.85 4.60
CA PRO A 581 -20.19 20.61 5.66
C PRO A 581 -21.55 20.03 6.06
N GLY A 582 -21.75 19.75 7.35
CA GLY A 582 -23.00 19.21 7.90
C GLY A 582 -23.10 17.68 7.92
N TYR A 583 -22.05 16.98 7.46
CA TYR A 583 -21.99 15.51 7.41
C TYR A 583 -20.87 14.92 8.26
N GLU A 584 -20.09 15.73 8.99
CA GLU A 584 -18.89 15.32 9.72
C GLU A 584 -19.17 14.15 10.68
N SER A 585 -20.34 14.18 11.32
CA SER A 585 -20.83 13.13 12.23
C SER A 585 -21.87 12.19 11.60
N PHE A 586 -21.98 12.14 10.28
CA PHE A 586 -23.01 11.35 9.60
C PHE A 586 -22.84 9.85 9.91
N PRO A 587 -23.83 9.19 10.54
CA PRO A 587 -23.66 7.82 11.00
C PRO A 587 -23.84 6.86 9.82
N TYR A 588 -22.76 6.30 9.32
CA TYR A 588 -22.82 5.37 8.19
C TYR A 588 -21.90 4.17 8.39
N ASP A 589 -22.48 2.99 8.18
CA ASP A 589 -21.76 1.73 8.15
C ASP A 589 -21.88 1.08 6.77
N PHE A 590 -20.75 0.99 6.06
CA PHE A 590 -20.69 0.56 4.67
C PHE A 590 -20.91 -0.96 4.49
N VAL A 591 -20.80 -1.74 5.58
CA VAL A 591 -21.10 -3.18 5.60
C VAL A 591 -22.46 -3.51 6.23
N ALA A 592 -23.25 -2.50 6.63
CA ALA A 592 -24.62 -2.70 7.11
C ALA A 592 -25.52 -3.35 6.06
N SER A 593 -26.67 -3.89 6.45
CA SER A 593 -27.62 -4.53 5.52
C SER A 593 -28.07 -3.59 4.39
N PRO A 594 -28.47 -4.12 3.21
CA PRO A 594 -28.98 -3.30 2.11
C PRO A 594 -30.07 -2.30 2.54
N ASP A 595 -31.03 -2.72 3.37
CA ASP A 595 -32.13 -1.87 3.84
C ASP A 595 -31.63 -0.72 4.71
N GLN A 596 -30.71 -0.99 5.64
CA GLN A 596 -30.09 0.07 6.45
C GLN A 596 -29.33 1.07 5.58
N ARG A 597 -28.63 0.61 4.54
CA ARG A 597 -27.92 1.51 3.62
C ARG A 597 -28.87 2.37 2.79
N ILE A 598 -30.03 1.83 2.37
CA ILE A 598 -31.08 2.60 1.69
C ILE A 598 -31.63 3.70 2.60
N VAL A 599 -31.90 3.38 3.87
CA VAL A 599 -32.32 4.37 4.88
C VAL A 599 -31.27 5.47 5.03
N MET A 600 -30.00 5.10 5.12
CA MET A 600 -28.92 6.09 5.25
C MET A 600 -28.75 6.95 3.99
N ARG A 601 -28.87 6.39 2.79
CA ARG A 601 -28.90 7.16 1.54
C ARG A 601 -30.02 8.21 1.55
N ARG A 602 -31.24 7.82 1.95
CA ARG A 602 -32.36 8.76 2.06
C ARG A 602 -32.09 9.86 3.08
N ARG A 603 -31.57 9.50 4.26
CA ARG A 603 -31.21 10.47 5.30
C ARG A 603 -30.17 11.48 4.82
N ALA A 604 -29.18 11.05 4.02
CA ALA A 604 -28.22 11.97 3.43
C ALA A 604 -28.89 12.94 2.44
N LEU A 605 -29.80 12.45 1.59
CA LEU A 605 -30.53 13.30 0.65
C LEU A 605 -31.44 14.31 1.35
N ASP A 606 -32.14 13.89 2.40
CA ASP A 606 -33.03 14.76 3.17
C ASP A 606 -32.22 15.84 3.91
N ALA A 607 -31.10 15.47 4.54
CA ALA A 607 -30.19 16.44 5.17
C ALA A 607 -29.64 17.48 4.16
N TRP A 608 -29.34 17.07 2.92
CA TRP A 608 -28.92 17.99 1.87
C TRP A 608 -30.04 18.97 1.47
N ARG A 609 -31.28 18.49 1.35
CA ARG A 609 -32.45 19.32 1.01
C ARG A 609 -32.71 20.35 2.10
N ASP A 610 -32.68 19.92 3.35
CA ASP A 610 -32.98 20.75 4.52
C ASP A 610 -31.85 21.73 4.87
N GLY A 611 -30.61 21.42 4.49
CA GLY A 611 -29.39 22.15 4.87
C GLY A 611 -29.24 23.57 4.33
N GLY A 612 -30.24 24.12 3.63
CA GLY A 612 -30.31 25.55 3.28
C GLY A 612 -29.11 26.12 2.50
N SER A 613 -28.27 25.28 1.90
CA SER A 613 -27.07 25.73 1.18
C SER A 613 -27.46 26.73 0.09
N ALA A 614 -26.76 27.87 0.03
CA ALA A 614 -27.02 28.89 -0.98
C ALA A 614 -27.00 28.26 -2.40
N PRO A 615 -27.81 28.76 -3.36
CA PRO A 615 -28.13 28.05 -4.60
C PRO A 615 -26.98 27.90 -5.63
N GLY A 616 -25.71 28.13 -5.25
CA GLY A 616 -24.60 28.40 -6.16
C GLY A 616 -24.54 27.47 -7.37
N HIS A 617 -24.52 26.15 -7.15
CA HIS A 617 -24.55 25.13 -8.21
C HIS A 617 -25.91 24.41 -8.31
N ARG A 618 -26.87 24.72 -7.42
CA ARG A 618 -28.25 24.19 -7.46
C ARG A 618 -29.01 24.86 -8.61
N GLY A 619 -28.78 24.37 -9.82
CA GLY A 619 -29.27 24.97 -11.05
C GLY A 619 -28.37 24.74 -12.25
N GLU A 620 -27.18 24.17 -12.04
CA GLU A 620 -26.27 23.85 -13.12
C GLU A 620 -26.70 22.57 -13.87
N ALA A 621 -27.09 22.75 -15.13
CA ALA A 621 -27.48 21.64 -16.00
C ALA A 621 -26.35 20.63 -16.20
N ALA A 622 -25.08 21.05 -16.17
CA ALA A 622 -23.92 20.16 -16.25
C ALA A 622 -23.83 19.19 -15.06
N LEU A 623 -24.40 19.56 -13.92
CA LEU A 623 -24.53 18.74 -12.73
C LEU A 623 -25.88 18.02 -12.65
N LEU A 624 -26.64 17.99 -13.73
CA LEU A 624 -27.97 17.35 -13.82
C LEU A 624 -29.01 17.95 -12.86
N PHE A 625 -28.88 19.24 -12.52
CA PHE A 625 -29.91 19.96 -11.76
C PHE A 625 -30.74 20.85 -12.68
N ASN A 626 -32.04 20.88 -12.41
CA ASN A 626 -32.96 21.91 -12.87
C ASN A 626 -32.70 23.22 -12.12
N PRO A 627 -33.13 24.38 -12.66
CA PRO A 627 -33.01 25.68 -11.98
C PRO A 627 -33.68 25.75 -10.59
N ASP A 628 -34.63 24.86 -10.31
CA ASP A 628 -35.30 24.73 -9.00
C ASP A 628 -34.52 23.85 -8.00
N GLY A 629 -33.34 23.35 -8.38
CA GLY A 629 -32.48 22.49 -7.57
C GLY A 629 -32.88 21.02 -7.56
N THR A 630 -33.92 20.61 -8.29
CA THR A 630 -34.29 19.20 -8.47
C THR A 630 -33.42 18.53 -9.54
N PHE A 631 -33.36 17.20 -9.56
CA PHE A 631 -32.63 16.49 -10.61
C PHE A 631 -33.38 16.51 -11.95
N ILE A 632 -32.64 16.59 -13.05
CA ILE A 632 -33.14 16.35 -14.41
C ILE A 632 -33.43 14.85 -14.56
N ALA A 633 -34.63 14.43 -14.16
CA ALA A 633 -35.01 13.02 -13.98
C ALA A 633 -34.78 12.16 -15.22
N GLU A 634 -35.08 12.68 -16.42
CA GLU A 634 -34.86 11.98 -17.69
C GLU A 634 -33.38 11.66 -17.92
N GLN A 635 -32.49 12.64 -17.72
CA GLN A 635 -31.05 12.45 -17.90
C GLN A 635 -30.46 11.51 -16.84
N VAL A 636 -30.86 11.67 -15.58
CA VAL A 636 -30.43 10.76 -14.50
C VAL A 636 -30.85 9.31 -14.80
N THR A 637 -32.09 9.11 -15.26
CA THR A 637 -32.61 7.78 -15.61
C THR A 637 -31.83 7.19 -16.77
N ARG A 638 -31.64 7.96 -17.85
CA ARG A 638 -30.89 7.54 -19.04
C ARG A 638 -29.44 7.18 -18.71
N LEU A 639 -28.73 8.03 -17.96
CA LEU A 639 -27.34 7.80 -17.59
C LEU A 639 -27.20 6.61 -16.62
N SER A 640 -28.14 6.44 -15.69
CA SER A 640 -28.15 5.29 -14.77
C SER A 640 -28.33 3.96 -15.51
N ALA A 641 -29.13 3.94 -16.58
CA ALA A 641 -29.32 2.75 -17.41
C ALA A 641 -28.05 2.35 -18.20
N GLN A 642 -27.09 3.27 -18.33
CA GLN A 642 -25.82 3.05 -19.02
C GLN A 642 -24.67 2.67 -18.07
N ARG A 643 -24.97 2.36 -16.80
CA ARG A 643 -23.96 1.97 -15.82
C ARG A 643 -23.17 0.76 -16.29
N ASN A 644 -21.85 0.90 -16.34
CA ASN A 644 -20.94 -0.22 -16.55
C ASN A 644 -20.90 -1.10 -15.28
N ASN A 645 -21.64 -2.19 -15.32
CA ASN A 645 -21.69 -3.20 -14.27
C ASN A 645 -20.71 -4.35 -14.51
N ARG A 646 -19.68 -4.16 -15.37
CA ARG A 646 -18.65 -5.19 -15.53
C ARG A 646 -18.05 -5.55 -14.17
N ARG A 647 -17.62 -6.80 -14.06
CA ARG A 647 -16.79 -7.26 -12.96
C ARG A 647 -15.51 -6.42 -12.91
N VAL A 648 -15.17 -5.94 -11.71
CA VAL A 648 -13.89 -5.28 -11.42
C VAL A 648 -13.29 -5.99 -10.23
N PHE A 649 -12.14 -6.60 -10.40
CA PHE A 649 -11.42 -7.19 -9.27
C PHE A 649 -9.99 -6.69 -9.22
N TYR A 650 -9.69 -5.77 -8.31
CA TYR A 650 -8.32 -5.35 -8.08
C TYR A 650 -7.70 -6.27 -7.04
N ARG A 651 -7.05 -7.33 -7.54
CA ARG A 651 -6.24 -8.25 -6.73
C ARG A 651 -5.08 -7.47 -6.10
N GLU A 652 -4.74 -7.80 -4.86
CA GLU A 652 -3.55 -7.26 -4.18
C GLU A 652 -2.25 -7.87 -4.77
#